data_AF-A0A2T1C1E0-F1
#
_entry.id   AF-A0A2T1C1E0-F1
#
_cell.length_a   1.000
_cell.length_b   1.000
_cell.length_c   1.000
_cell.angle_alpha   90.00
_cell.angle_beta   90.00
_cell.angle_gamma   90.00
#
_symmetry.space_group_name_H-M   'P 1'
#
loop_
_entity.id
_entity.type
_entity.pdbx_description
1 polymer ?
#
loop_
_entity_poly.entity_id
_entity_poly.type
_entity_poly.pdbx_seq_one_letter_code
_entity_poly.pdbx_strand_id
1 'polypeptide(L)'
;MSTLDRLDWNSDNYHQIAVLYEEAITQNPDQISNYWYLGLAYLLQGEEAEAQTTWLLGMSQLDEEEINDVTLELIDILTTEADRQNDKQNFHQSWLIRQHIRELKPDNVNNLLFLTILSFELNLFSFENLKEWEIIEKLSDPTDEIINFQLLVNVLDRILFIPDPTTLIFLKSCFNYSQDTNDFINFIIKIALRVAYQKHYQEFAAQILEVCLEYNPTNLGILLQLSCLYSNYRSYSQGIRTARKFHKNAQTLFHQLIGTYVLLRAFLTASYWQEVEEVIVEQKNLVSKLIEEKLITSNKVDNTASLTSLYFLPYIKDDIQGNLWYRNQMGQIFQENLRNIVNYPNILHYDHSGKPAINYKLKIGYVASTLRNHSVGWLSRWLFHHHDRSNFEINLYLINQDPEDPFMQTFFRDKADVTYTFPNESETITKQIKEDEVDILIDLDSMTYDITCEVMALKPAPIQATWLGWDASGIPAIDYYIVDPYVLANDAQQYYSETLWRLPQTYIAVDGFEVGTPTLRRQDLDIPDDAVTFFTAQVGYKRHPDTIKLQLQIIKEVPNSYFLIKGIGDKGIIQDYFGKLAQEIGVELDRLRFLERDKDEFTHRANLAIADIVLDTYPYNGATTTLETLWMGIPIVTRVGEQFAARNTYAFMKNAGIEEGIAWTDEEYVEWGVRLGKNQSLRWEIAGKLRASRQTSPLWNAKKFTQEMENAYHQMWAKYVGD
;
A
#
# COMPACT_ATOMS: atom_id res chain seq x y z
N MET A 1 -6.63 -28.98 52.09
CA MET A 1 -5.58 -27.95 51.97
C MET A 1 -4.57 -28.14 53.08
N SER A 2 -3.43 -28.73 52.72
CA SER A 2 -2.31 -28.96 53.64
C SER A 2 -1.56 -27.63 53.84
N THR A 3 -0.77 -27.52 54.91
CA THR A 3 0.09 -26.36 55.19
C THR A 3 1.16 -26.11 54.12
N LEU A 4 1.40 -27.06 53.21
CA LEU A 4 2.38 -26.99 52.11
C LEU A 4 1.82 -26.34 50.84
N ASP A 5 0.49 -26.30 50.66
CA ASP A 5 -0.18 -25.65 49.49
C ASP A 5 0.04 -24.11 49.44
N ARG A 6 0.77 -23.56 50.42
CA ARG A 6 1.11 -22.12 50.56
C ARG A 6 2.61 -21.83 50.44
N LEU A 7 3.42 -22.77 49.95
CA LEU A 7 4.83 -22.51 49.67
C LEU A 7 4.96 -21.35 48.66
N ASP A 8 5.91 -20.46 48.89
CA ASP A 8 6.12 -19.30 48.02
C ASP A 8 6.89 -19.71 46.76
N TRP A 9 6.17 -20.24 45.78
CA TRP A 9 6.66 -20.51 44.43
C TRP A 9 7.19 -19.24 43.72
N ASN A 10 6.99 -18.03 44.28
CA ASN A 10 7.57 -16.79 43.75
C ASN A 10 9.05 -16.61 44.10
N SER A 11 9.56 -17.34 45.08
CA SER A 11 10.97 -17.25 45.52
C SER A 11 11.96 -17.90 44.55
N ASP A 12 11.46 -18.66 43.55
CA ASP A 12 12.22 -19.45 42.55
C ASP A 12 13.29 -20.37 43.18
N ASN A 13 13.18 -20.69 44.48
CA ASN A 13 14.08 -21.60 45.20
C ASN A 13 13.55 -23.05 45.14
N TYR A 14 13.53 -23.62 43.95
CA TYR A 14 12.93 -24.93 43.69
C TYR A 14 13.64 -26.09 44.41
N HIS A 15 14.95 -25.98 44.67
CA HIS A 15 15.68 -26.97 45.45
C HIS A 15 15.14 -27.09 46.88
N GLN A 16 14.86 -25.96 47.54
CA GLN A 16 14.28 -25.99 48.89
C GLN A 16 12.84 -26.52 48.87
N ILE A 17 12.08 -26.22 47.81
CA ILE A 17 10.73 -26.75 47.61
C ILE A 17 10.77 -28.27 47.42
N ALA A 18 11.70 -28.79 46.62
CA ALA A 18 11.87 -30.22 46.39
C ALA A 18 12.15 -30.96 47.71
N VAL A 19 13.12 -30.52 48.52
CA VAL A 19 13.44 -31.14 49.83
C VAL A 19 12.21 -31.22 50.74
N LEU A 20 11.39 -30.17 50.76
CA LEU A 20 10.17 -30.15 51.59
C LEU A 20 9.13 -31.16 51.12
N TYR A 21 8.97 -31.35 49.80
CA TYR A 21 8.05 -32.34 49.28
C TYR A 21 8.60 -33.78 49.38
N GLU A 22 9.91 -34.00 49.31
CA GLU A 22 10.53 -35.29 49.63
C GLU A 22 10.24 -35.72 51.09
N GLU A 23 10.40 -34.78 52.02
CA GLU A 23 10.05 -35.01 53.43
C GLU A 23 8.55 -35.26 53.61
N ALA A 24 7.70 -34.52 52.88
CA ALA A 24 6.25 -34.69 52.92
C ALA A 24 5.80 -36.06 52.39
N ILE A 25 6.41 -36.55 51.30
CA ILE A 25 6.17 -37.90 50.75
C ILE A 25 6.62 -38.98 51.75
N THR A 26 7.77 -38.79 52.39
CA THR A 26 8.26 -39.73 53.42
C THR A 26 7.29 -39.83 54.60
N GLN A 27 6.66 -38.72 54.98
CA GLN A 27 5.71 -38.66 56.11
C GLN A 27 4.30 -39.13 55.74
N ASN A 28 3.87 -38.90 54.50
CA ASN A 28 2.55 -39.26 54.01
C ASN A 28 2.61 -39.72 52.54
N PRO A 29 3.03 -40.97 52.28
CA PRO A 29 3.26 -41.47 50.93
C PRO A 29 1.97 -41.64 50.11
N ASP A 30 0.80 -41.65 50.76
CA ASP A 30 -0.51 -41.79 50.11
C ASP A 30 -1.05 -40.45 49.57
N GLN A 31 -0.39 -39.32 49.89
CA GLN A 31 -0.78 -38.00 49.41
C GLN A 31 -0.15 -37.72 48.03
N ILE A 32 -0.89 -38.07 46.97
CA ILE A 32 -0.42 -38.04 45.58
C ILE A 32 0.01 -36.63 45.13
N SER A 33 -0.68 -35.57 45.57
CA SER A 33 -0.31 -34.19 45.21
C SER A 33 1.10 -33.78 45.62
N ASN A 34 1.69 -34.40 46.64
CA ASN A 34 3.09 -34.14 46.99
C ASN A 34 4.05 -34.59 45.87
N TYR A 35 3.72 -35.66 45.14
CA TYR A 35 4.51 -36.14 44.00
C TYR A 35 4.39 -35.20 42.80
N TRP A 36 3.21 -34.59 42.57
CA TRP A 36 3.03 -33.57 41.52
C TRP A 36 3.95 -32.37 41.72
N TYR A 37 3.90 -31.78 42.91
CA TYR A 37 4.71 -30.62 43.25
C TYR A 37 6.21 -30.95 43.36
N LEU A 38 6.59 -32.14 43.85
CA LEU A 38 7.98 -32.57 43.83
C LEU A 38 8.51 -32.70 42.40
N GLY A 39 7.76 -33.40 41.52
CA GLY A 39 8.17 -33.55 40.13
C GLY A 39 8.22 -32.20 39.39
N LEU A 40 7.27 -31.29 39.67
CA LEU A 40 7.34 -29.93 39.13
C LEU A 40 8.59 -29.17 39.62
N ALA A 41 8.96 -29.31 40.90
CA ALA A 41 10.18 -28.69 41.42
C ALA A 41 11.43 -29.26 40.76
N TYR A 42 11.49 -30.55 40.47
CA TYR A 42 12.58 -31.16 39.69
C TYR A 42 12.62 -30.63 38.26
N LEU A 43 11.46 -30.54 37.60
CA LEU A 43 11.39 -30.01 36.24
C LEU A 43 11.89 -28.55 36.16
N LEU A 44 11.53 -27.72 37.14
CA LEU A 44 11.99 -26.33 37.22
C LEU A 44 13.48 -26.20 37.58
N GLN A 45 14.12 -27.27 38.05
CA GLN A 45 15.58 -27.37 38.27
C GLN A 45 16.33 -27.89 37.04
N GLY A 46 15.62 -28.32 35.99
CA GLY A 46 16.20 -28.96 34.80
C GLY A 46 16.44 -30.47 34.97
N GLU A 47 15.85 -31.08 36.00
CA GLU A 47 15.93 -32.51 36.31
C GLU A 47 14.68 -33.23 35.75
N GLU A 48 14.59 -33.30 34.42
CA GLU A 48 13.41 -33.78 33.70
C GLU A 48 13.14 -35.28 33.94
N ALA A 49 14.19 -36.11 33.98
CA ALA A 49 14.07 -37.55 34.20
C ALA A 49 13.55 -37.85 35.63
N GLU A 50 14.02 -37.09 36.61
CA GLU A 50 13.61 -37.13 38.00
C GLU A 50 12.15 -36.69 38.17
N ALA A 51 11.75 -35.64 37.44
CA ALA A 51 10.36 -35.18 37.40
C ALA A 51 9.40 -36.28 36.91
N GLN A 52 9.69 -36.85 35.73
CA GLN A 52 8.88 -37.92 35.14
C GLN A 52 8.83 -39.16 36.04
N THR A 53 9.97 -39.56 36.60
CA THR A 53 10.05 -40.71 37.51
C THR A 53 9.20 -40.48 38.77
N THR A 54 9.22 -39.26 39.31
CA THR A 54 8.43 -38.89 40.49
C THR A 54 6.94 -38.96 40.21
N TRP A 55 6.48 -38.44 39.07
CA TRP A 55 5.07 -38.52 38.66
C TRP A 55 4.61 -39.97 38.42
N LEU A 56 5.43 -40.78 37.73
CA LEU A 56 5.15 -42.20 37.51
C LEU A 56 5.06 -42.99 38.83
N LEU A 57 5.92 -42.66 39.80
CA LEU A 57 5.88 -43.28 41.13
C LEU A 57 4.56 -42.98 41.84
N GLY A 58 4.09 -41.74 41.79
CA GLY A 58 2.81 -41.33 42.37
C GLY A 58 1.59 -42.03 41.76
N MET A 59 1.68 -42.43 40.48
CA MET A 59 0.63 -43.16 39.76
C MET A 59 0.72 -44.69 39.89
N SER A 60 1.85 -45.21 40.36
CA SER A 60 2.21 -46.64 40.21
C SER A 60 1.29 -47.65 40.92
N GLN A 61 0.48 -47.20 41.89
CA GLN A 61 -0.41 -48.06 42.70
C GLN A 61 -1.90 -47.79 42.48
N LEU A 62 -2.25 -46.92 41.54
CA LEU A 62 -3.63 -46.52 41.25
C LEU A 62 -4.25 -47.41 40.17
N ASP A 63 -5.58 -47.53 40.20
CA ASP A 63 -6.31 -48.15 39.09
C ASP A 63 -6.54 -47.16 37.92
N GLU A 64 -7.09 -47.64 36.81
CA GLU A 64 -7.24 -46.85 35.58
C GLU A 64 -8.18 -45.65 35.74
N GLU A 65 -9.20 -45.74 36.61
CA GLU A 65 -10.15 -44.64 36.85
C GLU A 65 -9.49 -43.58 37.76
N GLU A 66 -8.79 -44.02 38.80
CA GLU A 66 -8.01 -43.15 39.69
C GLU A 66 -6.87 -42.44 38.94
N ILE A 67 -6.18 -43.11 38.02
CA ILE A 67 -5.11 -42.52 37.19
C ILE A 67 -5.65 -41.33 36.37
N ASN A 68 -6.86 -41.44 35.80
CA ASN A 68 -7.44 -40.36 35.00
C ASN A 68 -7.70 -39.11 35.86
N ASP A 69 -8.31 -39.28 37.03
CA ASP A 69 -8.64 -38.16 37.93
C ASP A 69 -7.37 -37.45 38.42
N VAL A 70 -6.34 -38.21 38.83
CA VAL A 70 -5.11 -37.61 39.33
C VAL A 70 -4.22 -37.05 38.22
N THR A 71 -4.33 -37.55 36.98
CA THR A 71 -3.68 -36.95 35.81
C THR A 71 -4.25 -35.58 35.51
N LEU A 72 -5.57 -35.39 35.67
CA LEU A 72 -6.19 -34.07 35.53
C LEU A 72 -5.70 -33.10 36.63
N GLU A 73 -5.51 -33.58 37.86
CA GLU A 73 -4.91 -32.78 38.95
C GLU A 73 -3.47 -32.34 38.61
N LEU A 74 -2.63 -33.26 38.10
CA LEU A 74 -1.29 -32.91 37.65
C LEU A 74 -1.31 -31.87 36.52
N ILE A 75 -2.18 -32.06 35.52
CA ILE A 75 -2.31 -31.12 34.40
C ILE A 75 -2.71 -29.72 34.88
N ASP A 76 -3.60 -29.59 35.86
CA ASP A 76 -4.00 -28.29 36.44
C ASP A 76 -2.82 -27.58 37.12
N ILE A 77 -2.03 -28.32 37.90
CA ILE A 77 -0.80 -27.83 38.54
C ILE A 77 0.22 -27.37 37.50
N LEU A 78 0.49 -28.21 36.49
CA LEU A 78 1.42 -27.88 35.42
C LEU A 78 0.94 -26.69 34.58
N THR A 79 -0.36 -26.60 34.30
CA THR A 79 -0.95 -25.48 33.54
C THR A 79 -0.77 -24.17 34.31
N THR A 80 -1.10 -24.16 35.60
CA THR A 80 -0.93 -22.99 36.47
C THR A 80 0.51 -22.50 36.48
N GLU A 81 1.47 -23.41 36.60
CA GLU A 81 2.89 -23.05 36.60
C GLU A 81 3.39 -22.63 35.21
N ALA A 82 2.94 -23.29 34.14
CA ALA A 82 3.28 -22.89 32.77
C ALA A 82 2.79 -21.47 32.46
N ASP A 83 1.59 -21.09 32.91
CA ASP A 83 1.05 -19.74 32.79
C ASP A 83 1.89 -18.74 33.60
N ARG A 84 2.25 -19.08 34.85
CA ARG A 84 3.13 -18.25 35.68
C ARG A 84 4.49 -18.00 35.04
N GLN A 85 5.11 -19.03 34.46
CA GLN A 85 6.39 -18.89 33.75
C GLN A 85 6.24 -18.04 32.49
N ASN A 86 5.12 -18.17 31.77
CA ASN A 86 4.83 -17.32 30.62
C ASN A 86 4.68 -15.85 31.02
N ASP A 87 3.97 -15.56 32.12
CA ASP A 87 3.82 -14.18 32.64
C ASP A 87 5.15 -13.57 33.07
N LYS A 88 6.10 -14.39 33.54
CA LYS A 88 7.50 -14.01 33.81
C LYS A 88 8.37 -13.88 32.56
N GLN A 89 7.83 -14.12 31.36
CA GLN A 89 8.57 -14.20 30.08
C GLN A 89 9.62 -15.32 30.03
N ASN A 90 9.50 -16.34 30.89
CA ASN A 90 10.34 -17.54 30.88
C ASN A 90 9.78 -18.55 29.86
N PHE A 91 9.77 -18.18 28.58
CA PHE A 91 9.10 -18.95 27.52
C PHE A 91 9.63 -20.38 27.37
N HIS A 92 10.94 -20.60 27.55
CA HIS A 92 11.52 -21.94 27.49
C HIS A 92 10.96 -22.86 28.59
N GLN A 93 10.83 -22.36 29.81
CA GLN A 93 10.32 -23.15 30.93
C GLN A 93 8.82 -23.43 30.76
N SER A 94 8.05 -22.42 30.35
CA SER A 94 6.63 -22.61 30.00
C SER A 94 6.46 -23.64 28.88
N TRP A 95 7.30 -23.57 27.84
CA TRP A 95 7.27 -24.50 26.71
C TRP A 95 7.57 -25.93 27.16
N LEU A 96 8.60 -26.13 27.99
CA LEU A 96 8.95 -27.45 28.53
C LEU A 96 7.83 -28.06 29.37
N ILE A 97 7.23 -27.28 30.28
CA ILE A 97 6.09 -27.74 31.09
C ILE A 97 4.93 -28.16 30.18
N ARG A 98 4.63 -27.38 29.14
CA ARG A 98 3.56 -27.70 28.18
C ARG A 98 3.85 -28.91 27.30
N GLN A 99 5.13 -29.23 27.03
CA GLN A 99 5.51 -30.49 26.37
C GLN A 99 5.11 -31.70 27.22
N HIS A 100 5.32 -31.65 28.53
CA HIS A 100 4.85 -32.72 29.41
C HIS A 100 3.33 -32.78 29.53
N ILE A 101 2.63 -31.63 29.54
CA ILE A 101 1.16 -31.62 29.47
C ILE A 101 0.68 -32.31 28.18
N ARG A 102 1.36 -32.09 27.04
CA ARG A 102 1.07 -32.79 25.78
C ARG A 102 1.27 -34.30 25.91
N GLU A 103 2.32 -34.76 26.57
CA GLU A 103 2.57 -36.19 26.78
C GLU A 103 1.50 -36.84 27.67
N LEU A 104 1.03 -36.12 28.70
CA LEU A 104 0.00 -36.58 29.62
C LEU A 104 -1.41 -36.56 29.01
N LYS A 105 -1.73 -35.55 28.21
CA LYS A 105 -3.02 -35.39 27.53
C LYS A 105 -2.82 -34.88 26.09
N PRO A 106 -2.47 -35.77 25.14
CA PRO A 106 -2.21 -35.40 23.74
C PRO A 106 -3.40 -34.75 23.03
N ASP A 107 -4.63 -35.02 23.50
CA ASP A 107 -5.84 -34.46 22.91
C ASP A 107 -6.22 -33.06 23.43
N ASN A 108 -5.46 -32.50 24.39
CA ASN A 108 -5.69 -31.14 24.89
C ASN A 108 -5.26 -30.09 23.86
N VAL A 109 -6.18 -29.75 22.97
CA VAL A 109 -5.95 -28.79 21.88
C VAL A 109 -5.55 -27.41 22.40
N ASN A 110 -6.11 -26.95 23.52
CA ASN A 110 -5.74 -25.64 24.08
C ASN A 110 -4.26 -25.58 24.48
N ASN A 111 -3.74 -26.66 25.09
CA ASN A 111 -2.32 -26.76 25.40
C ASN A 111 -1.45 -26.81 24.13
N LEU A 112 -1.87 -27.56 23.11
CA LEU A 112 -1.18 -27.63 21.81
C LEU A 112 -1.10 -26.26 21.11
N LEU A 113 -2.17 -25.46 21.18
CA LEU A 113 -2.17 -24.09 20.64
C LEU A 113 -1.21 -23.18 21.41
N PHE A 114 -1.18 -23.25 22.74
CA PHE A 114 -0.18 -22.52 23.54
C PHE A 114 1.25 -22.94 23.22
N LEU A 115 1.49 -24.24 23.10
CA LEU A 115 2.79 -24.80 22.75
C LEU A 115 3.25 -24.32 21.37
N THR A 116 2.32 -24.19 20.42
CA THR A 116 2.56 -23.59 19.11
C THR A 116 2.98 -22.13 19.24
N ILE A 117 2.27 -21.32 20.03
CA ILE A 117 2.61 -19.91 20.29
C ILE A 117 4.02 -19.79 20.88
N LEU A 118 4.33 -20.55 21.92
CA LEU A 118 5.66 -20.53 22.54
C LEU A 118 6.77 -21.00 21.59
N SER A 119 6.47 -21.95 20.70
CA SER A 119 7.42 -22.39 19.67
C SER A 119 7.77 -21.26 18.70
N PHE A 120 6.86 -20.32 18.43
CA PHE A 120 7.18 -19.10 17.69
C PHE A 120 8.10 -18.16 18.48
N GLU A 121 7.79 -17.90 19.75
CA GLU A 121 8.61 -17.02 20.61
C GLU A 121 10.05 -17.53 20.77
N LEU A 122 10.22 -18.85 20.75
CA LEU A 122 11.51 -19.52 20.88
C LEU A 122 12.22 -19.78 19.53
N ASN A 123 11.62 -19.42 18.39
CA ASN A 123 12.10 -19.76 17.05
C ASN A 123 12.29 -21.28 16.81
N LEU A 124 11.43 -22.10 17.44
CA LEU A 124 11.40 -23.56 17.32
C LEU A 124 10.28 -24.07 16.40
N PHE A 125 9.38 -23.19 15.95
CA PHE A 125 8.20 -23.58 15.19
C PHE A 125 8.55 -24.24 13.85
N SER A 126 7.91 -25.40 13.59
CA SER A 126 7.88 -26.10 12.32
C SER A 126 6.46 -26.57 12.02
N PHE A 127 6.05 -26.57 10.75
CA PHE A 127 4.77 -27.17 10.35
C PHE A 127 4.68 -28.67 10.64
N GLU A 128 5.80 -29.37 10.77
CA GLU A 128 5.79 -30.77 11.20
C GLU A 128 5.24 -30.91 12.62
N ASN A 129 5.42 -29.92 13.50
CA ASN A 129 4.83 -29.97 14.84
C ASN A 129 3.30 -29.98 14.78
N LEU A 130 2.68 -29.20 13.89
CA LEU A 130 1.23 -29.20 13.74
C LEU A 130 0.68 -30.55 13.26
N LYS A 131 1.43 -31.22 12.37
CA LYS A 131 1.07 -32.53 11.84
C LYS A 131 1.29 -33.63 12.88
N GLU A 132 2.45 -33.65 13.53
CA GLU A 132 2.80 -34.62 14.58
C GLU A 132 1.82 -34.55 15.76
N TRP A 133 1.34 -33.34 16.09
CA TRP A 133 0.37 -33.15 17.17
C TRP A 133 -1.08 -33.25 16.71
N GLU A 134 -1.30 -33.56 15.43
CA GLU A 134 -2.62 -33.75 14.80
C GLU A 134 -3.58 -32.58 15.10
N ILE A 135 -3.06 -31.35 15.22
CA ILE A 135 -3.86 -30.20 15.68
C ILE A 135 -5.02 -29.95 14.73
N ILE A 136 -4.79 -30.07 13.42
CA ILE A 136 -5.80 -29.78 12.39
C ILE A 136 -6.91 -30.83 12.43
N GLU A 137 -6.55 -32.11 12.57
CA GLU A 137 -7.46 -33.22 12.69
C GLU A 137 -8.34 -33.04 13.94
N LYS A 138 -7.73 -32.70 15.09
CA LYS A 138 -8.45 -32.45 16.34
C LYS A 138 -9.33 -31.20 16.31
N LEU A 139 -8.98 -30.18 15.52
CA LEU A 139 -9.85 -29.02 15.26
C LEU A 139 -10.99 -29.33 14.27
N SER A 140 -10.87 -30.43 13.52
CA SER A 140 -11.86 -30.83 12.52
C SER A 140 -12.89 -31.82 13.09
N ASP A 141 -12.54 -32.53 14.17
CA ASP A 141 -13.42 -33.43 14.91
C ASP A 141 -13.73 -32.86 16.31
N PRO A 142 -14.94 -32.33 16.54
CA PRO A 142 -15.27 -31.66 17.79
C PRO A 142 -15.28 -32.65 18.96
N THR A 143 -14.29 -32.55 19.85
CA THR A 143 -14.29 -33.18 21.17
C THR A 143 -15.25 -32.43 22.12
N ASP A 144 -15.56 -33.02 23.28
CA ASP A 144 -16.32 -32.34 24.35
C ASP A 144 -15.55 -31.17 25.01
N GLU A 145 -14.30 -30.89 24.59
CA GLU A 145 -13.45 -29.85 25.15
C GLU A 145 -13.75 -28.46 24.56
N ILE A 146 -13.92 -27.45 25.42
CA ILE A 146 -14.13 -26.07 24.99
C ILE A 146 -12.82 -25.50 24.46
N ILE A 147 -12.75 -25.26 23.15
CA ILE A 147 -11.58 -24.64 22.51
C ILE A 147 -11.56 -23.12 22.78
N ASN A 148 -10.41 -22.62 23.24
CA ASN A 148 -10.19 -21.21 23.47
C ASN A 148 -9.93 -20.49 22.13
N PHE A 149 -10.94 -19.78 21.65
CA PHE A 149 -10.88 -19.04 20.39
C PHE A 149 -9.77 -17.99 20.34
N GLN A 150 -9.40 -17.37 21.46
CA GLN A 150 -8.33 -16.38 21.48
C GLN A 150 -6.96 -17.00 21.21
N LEU A 151 -6.74 -18.25 21.64
CA LEU A 151 -5.51 -18.98 21.31
C LEU A 151 -5.43 -19.30 19.82
N LEU A 152 -6.55 -19.72 19.20
CA LEU A 152 -6.62 -19.93 17.75
C LEU A 152 -6.25 -18.67 16.99
N VAL A 153 -6.84 -17.53 17.38
CA VAL A 153 -6.56 -16.22 16.81
C VAL A 153 -5.06 -15.84 16.95
N ASN A 154 -4.46 -16.07 18.11
CA ASN A 154 -3.05 -15.78 18.36
C ASN A 154 -2.10 -16.67 17.53
N VAL A 155 -2.47 -17.92 17.29
CA VAL A 155 -1.74 -18.83 16.40
C VAL A 155 -1.88 -18.36 14.94
N LEU A 156 -3.10 -17.99 14.50
CA LEU A 156 -3.35 -17.48 13.15
C LEU A 156 -2.55 -16.21 12.84
N ASP A 157 -2.46 -15.27 13.80
CA ASP A 157 -1.69 -14.03 13.64
C ASP A 157 -0.19 -14.28 13.41
N ARG A 158 0.33 -15.48 13.71
CA ARG A 158 1.71 -15.89 13.44
C ARG A 158 1.82 -16.74 12.18
N ILE A 159 1.00 -17.79 12.06
CA ILE A 159 1.09 -18.78 10.98
C ILE A 159 0.70 -18.17 9.62
N LEU A 160 -0.28 -17.26 9.56
CA LEU A 160 -0.73 -16.66 8.29
C LEU A 160 0.33 -15.83 7.57
N PHE A 161 1.45 -15.50 8.24
CA PHE A 161 2.60 -14.84 7.62
C PHE A 161 3.53 -15.80 6.88
N ILE A 162 3.31 -17.11 6.96
CA ILE A 162 4.14 -18.14 6.34
C ILE A 162 3.35 -18.85 5.23
N PRO A 163 3.77 -18.69 3.95
CA PRO A 163 3.15 -19.37 2.82
C PRO A 163 3.37 -20.89 2.86
N ASP A 164 2.39 -21.61 3.41
CA ASP A 164 2.37 -23.07 3.44
C ASP A 164 0.91 -23.57 3.27
N PRO A 165 0.67 -24.68 2.54
CA PRO A 165 -0.68 -25.23 2.40
C PRO A 165 -1.35 -25.57 3.74
N THR A 166 -0.57 -25.99 4.74
CA THR A 166 -1.04 -26.33 6.09
C THR A 166 -1.68 -25.13 6.77
N THR A 167 -1.17 -23.92 6.52
CA THR A 167 -1.73 -22.66 7.02
C THR A 167 -3.18 -22.46 6.58
N LEU A 168 -3.49 -22.73 5.31
CA LEU A 168 -4.84 -22.55 4.75
C LEU A 168 -5.81 -23.60 5.30
N ILE A 169 -5.33 -24.83 5.50
CA ILE A 169 -6.12 -25.90 6.12
C ILE A 169 -6.42 -25.56 7.58
N PHE A 170 -5.42 -25.09 8.33
CA PHE A 170 -5.59 -24.65 9.72
C PHE A 170 -6.60 -23.49 9.83
N LEU A 171 -6.49 -22.48 8.97
CA LEU A 171 -7.47 -21.39 8.89
C LEU A 171 -8.89 -21.93 8.65
N LYS A 172 -9.05 -22.89 7.75
CA LYS A 172 -10.34 -23.52 7.45
C LYS A 172 -10.94 -24.19 8.69
N SER A 173 -10.15 -24.95 9.44
CA SER A 173 -10.59 -25.59 10.68
C SER A 173 -11.00 -24.58 11.77
N CYS A 174 -10.35 -23.41 11.82
CA CYS A 174 -10.69 -22.35 12.80
C CYS A 174 -12.11 -21.80 12.63
N PHE A 175 -12.70 -21.84 11.43
CA PHE A 175 -14.06 -21.35 11.20
C PHE A 175 -15.12 -22.11 12.01
N ASN A 176 -14.88 -23.39 12.35
CA ASN A 176 -15.77 -24.20 13.17
C ASN A 176 -16.00 -23.61 14.58
N TYR A 177 -15.07 -22.78 15.06
CA TYR A 177 -15.08 -22.22 16.40
C TYR A 177 -15.40 -20.72 16.45
N SER A 178 -15.58 -20.08 15.29
CA SER A 178 -15.92 -18.66 15.22
C SER A 178 -17.36 -18.41 15.69
N GLN A 179 -17.54 -17.50 16.66
CA GLN A 179 -18.88 -17.13 17.14
C GLN A 179 -19.61 -16.23 16.14
N ASP A 180 -18.89 -15.27 15.56
CA ASP A 180 -19.36 -14.42 14.46
C ASP A 180 -18.40 -14.57 13.28
N THR A 181 -18.91 -15.21 12.22
CA THR A 181 -18.15 -15.46 10.99
C THR A 181 -17.71 -14.16 10.31
N ASN A 182 -18.51 -13.09 10.37
CA ASN A 182 -18.16 -11.83 9.72
C ASN A 182 -17.06 -11.08 10.47
N ASP A 183 -17.13 -11.04 11.80
CA ASP A 183 -16.08 -10.42 12.61
C ASP A 183 -14.75 -11.17 12.46
N PHE A 184 -14.80 -12.51 12.41
CA PHE A 184 -13.63 -13.32 12.15
C PHE A 184 -13.07 -13.06 10.73
N ILE A 185 -13.92 -13.02 9.70
CA ILE A 185 -13.49 -12.63 8.34
C ILE A 185 -12.82 -11.26 8.33
N ASN A 186 -13.39 -10.26 9.02
CA ASN A 186 -12.82 -8.92 9.09
C ASN A 186 -11.44 -8.90 9.75
N PHE A 187 -11.24 -9.74 10.77
CA PHE A 187 -9.92 -9.96 11.38
C PHE A 187 -8.93 -10.58 10.38
N ILE A 188 -9.33 -11.63 9.66
CA ILE A 188 -8.47 -12.29 8.67
C ILE A 188 -8.14 -11.37 7.49
N ILE A 189 -9.07 -10.53 7.03
CA ILE A 189 -8.79 -9.53 5.99
C ILE A 189 -7.62 -8.63 6.41
N LYS A 190 -7.60 -8.15 7.65
CA LYS A 190 -6.50 -7.30 8.16
C LYS A 190 -5.16 -8.04 8.13
N ILE A 191 -5.13 -9.32 8.49
CA ILE A 191 -3.93 -10.15 8.40
C ILE A 191 -3.51 -10.33 6.94
N ALA A 192 -4.43 -10.74 6.06
CA ALA A 192 -4.15 -10.97 4.64
C ALA A 192 -3.56 -9.72 3.96
N LEU A 193 -4.03 -8.52 4.31
CA LEU A 193 -3.46 -7.28 3.79
C LEU A 193 -2.04 -7.03 4.30
N ARG A 194 -1.74 -7.33 5.57
CA ARG A 194 -0.36 -7.29 6.09
C ARG A 194 0.53 -8.31 5.37
N VAL A 195 0.05 -9.52 5.13
CA VAL A 195 0.75 -10.56 4.36
C VAL A 195 1.05 -10.09 2.93
N ALA A 196 0.06 -9.47 2.27
CA ALA A 196 0.21 -8.95 0.91
C ALA A 196 1.21 -7.80 0.80
N TYR A 197 1.19 -6.85 1.74
CA TYR A 197 1.91 -5.58 1.60
C TYR A 197 3.20 -5.49 2.43
N GLN A 198 3.24 -6.09 3.64
CA GLN A 198 4.44 -6.10 4.49
C GLN A 198 5.38 -7.26 4.14
N LYS A 199 4.84 -8.42 3.76
CA LYS A 199 5.65 -9.60 3.35
C LYS A 199 5.74 -9.79 1.84
N HIS A 200 5.04 -8.96 1.07
CA HIS A 200 4.97 -9.03 -0.39
C HIS A 200 4.41 -10.37 -0.94
N TYR A 201 3.62 -11.10 -0.16
CA TYR A 201 3.00 -12.37 -0.55
C TYR A 201 1.56 -12.19 -1.05
N GLN A 202 1.39 -11.48 -2.16
CA GLN A 202 0.07 -11.11 -2.70
C GLN A 202 -0.79 -12.32 -3.11
N GLU A 203 -0.19 -13.32 -3.77
CA GLU A 203 -0.90 -14.53 -4.19
C GLU A 203 -1.37 -15.34 -2.97
N PHE A 204 -0.50 -15.51 -1.97
CA PHE A 204 -0.86 -16.21 -0.74
C PHE A 204 -1.95 -15.48 0.06
N ALA A 205 -1.86 -14.14 0.14
CA ALA A 205 -2.93 -13.34 0.73
C ALA A 205 -4.27 -13.51 0.00
N ALA A 206 -4.26 -13.67 -1.33
CA ALA A 206 -5.47 -13.98 -2.08
C ALA A 206 -6.00 -15.38 -1.71
N GLN A 207 -5.14 -16.39 -1.58
CA GLN A 207 -5.56 -17.74 -1.15
C GLN A 207 -6.18 -17.72 0.26
N ILE A 208 -5.62 -16.94 1.19
CA ILE A 208 -6.22 -16.74 2.52
C ILE A 208 -7.66 -16.19 2.39
N LEU A 209 -7.85 -15.18 1.54
CA LEU A 209 -9.16 -14.56 1.32
C LEU A 209 -10.12 -15.46 0.54
N GLU A 210 -9.62 -16.33 -0.35
CA GLU A 210 -10.40 -17.36 -1.03
C GLU A 210 -11.02 -18.34 -0.03
N VAL A 211 -10.25 -18.77 0.98
CA VAL A 211 -10.78 -19.59 2.09
C VAL A 211 -11.93 -18.86 2.80
N CYS A 212 -11.74 -17.59 3.16
CA CYS A 212 -12.81 -16.79 3.78
C CYS A 212 -14.05 -16.65 2.87
N LEU A 213 -13.86 -16.58 1.56
CA LEU A 213 -14.95 -16.47 0.58
C LEU A 213 -15.80 -17.74 0.50
N GLU A 214 -15.28 -18.92 0.86
CA GLU A 214 -16.06 -20.16 0.94
C GLU A 214 -17.18 -20.06 1.99
N TYR A 215 -16.91 -19.36 3.11
CA TYR A 215 -17.85 -19.21 4.23
C TYR A 215 -18.82 -18.04 4.06
N ASN A 216 -18.42 -16.99 3.35
CA ASN A 216 -19.32 -15.90 2.97
C ASN A 216 -19.08 -15.47 1.51
N PRO A 217 -19.69 -16.16 0.53
CA PRO A 217 -19.41 -15.95 -0.89
C PRO A 217 -19.80 -14.58 -1.45
N THR A 218 -20.61 -13.80 -0.73
CA THR A 218 -21.10 -12.48 -1.13
C THR A 218 -20.51 -11.36 -0.29
N ASN A 219 -19.53 -11.64 0.57
CA ASN A 219 -18.89 -10.62 1.39
C ASN A 219 -18.17 -9.60 0.50
N LEU A 220 -18.68 -8.37 0.49
CA LEU A 220 -18.15 -7.29 -0.35
C LEU A 220 -16.72 -6.91 0.04
N GLY A 221 -16.37 -6.95 1.33
CA GLY A 221 -15.01 -6.69 1.81
C GLY A 221 -13.99 -7.66 1.22
N ILE A 222 -14.29 -8.97 1.23
CA ILE A 222 -13.43 -9.98 0.60
C ILE A 222 -13.33 -9.77 -0.91
N LEU A 223 -14.48 -9.57 -1.59
CA LEU A 223 -14.52 -9.42 -3.05
C LEU A 223 -13.73 -8.19 -3.53
N LEU A 224 -13.81 -7.08 -2.79
CA LEU A 224 -13.00 -5.88 -3.03
C LEU A 224 -11.51 -6.21 -2.98
N GLN A 225 -11.05 -6.80 -1.86
CA GLN A 225 -9.63 -7.07 -1.66
C GLN A 225 -9.09 -8.12 -2.64
N LEU A 226 -9.86 -9.19 -2.92
CA LEU A 226 -9.50 -10.19 -3.92
C LEU A 226 -9.36 -9.58 -5.32
N SER A 227 -10.34 -8.79 -5.78
CA SER A 227 -10.24 -8.11 -7.08
C SER A 227 -8.99 -7.23 -7.16
N CYS A 228 -8.67 -6.57 -6.04
CA CYS A 228 -7.47 -5.75 -5.93
C CYS A 228 -6.18 -6.57 -6.05
N LEU A 229 -6.05 -7.62 -5.25
CA LEU A 229 -4.89 -8.51 -5.23
C LEU A 229 -4.70 -9.21 -6.57
N TYR A 230 -5.74 -9.81 -7.14
CA TYR A 230 -5.70 -10.46 -8.46
C TYR A 230 -5.13 -9.52 -9.53
N SER A 231 -5.54 -8.26 -9.52
CA SER A 231 -5.00 -7.26 -10.46
C SER A 231 -3.53 -6.96 -10.20
N ASN A 232 -3.10 -6.88 -8.93
CA ASN A 232 -1.74 -6.54 -8.54
C ASN A 232 -0.73 -7.64 -8.93
N TYR A 233 -1.07 -8.92 -8.71
CA TYR A 233 -0.22 -10.06 -9.11
C TYR A 233 -0.53 -10.60 -10.52
N ARG A 234 -1.29 -9.84 -11.32
CA ARG A 234 -1.52 -10.05 -12.77
C ARG A 234 -2.47 -11.19 -13.15
N SER A 235 -3.31 -11.65 -12.23
CA SER A 235 -4.45 -12.54 -12.52
C SER A 235 -5.68 -11.73 -12.98
N TYR A 236 -5.55 -10.99 -14.08
CA TYR A 236 -6.55 -9.99 -14.50
C TYR A 236 -7.94 -10.57 -14.77
N SER A 237 -8.03 -11.75 -15.39
CA SER A 237 -9.32 -12.40 -15.64
C SER A 237 -10.06 -12.78 -14.36
N GLN A 238 -9.35 -13.21 -13.31
CA GLN A 238 -9.95 -13.44 -12.00
C GLN A 238 -10.35 -12.12 -11.35
N GLY A 239 -9.49 -11.09 -11.43
CA GLY A 239 -9.78 -9.75 -10.92
C GLY A 239 -11.07 -9.15 -11.48
N ILE A 240 -11.27 -9.25 -12.80
CA ILE A 240 -12.49 -8.81 -13.49
C ILE A 240 -13.71 -9.63 -13.06
N ARG A 241 -13.59 -10.95 -12.96
CA ARG A 241 -14.70 -11.83 -12.57
C ARG A 241 -15.16 -11.52 -11.14
N THR A 242 -14.21 -11.29 -10.24
CA THR A 242 -14.45 -10.91 -8.85
C THR A 242 -15.05 -9.51 -8.75
N ALA A 243 -14.58 -8.54 -9.55
CA ALA A 243 -15.16 -7.21 -9.62
C ALA A 243 -16.64 -7.23 -10.05
N ARG A 244 -16.97 -8.02 -11.08
CA ARG A 244 -18.37 -8.23 -11.51
C ARG A 244 -19.21 -8.88 -10.42
N LYS A 245 -18.63 -9.83 -9.67
CA LYS A 245 -19.32 -10.45 -8.53
C LYS A 245 -19.57 -9.43 -7.41
N PHE A 246 -18.63 -8.54 -7.12
CA PHE A 246 -18.85 -7.43 -6.18
C PHE A 246 -20.03 -6.56 -6.66
N HIS A 247 -19.94 -6.03 -7.89
CA HIS A 247 -20.94 -5.10 -8.44
C HIS A 247 -22.34 -5.71 -8.45
N LYS A 248 -22.48 -6.99 -8.83
CA LYS A 248 -23.77 -7.70 -8.80
C LYS A 248 -24.39 -7.81 -7.40
N ASN A 249 -23.58 -7.88 -6.34
CA ASN A 249 -24.05 -8.03 -4.96
C ASN A 249 -24.16 -6.69 -4.20
N ALA A 250 -23.80 -5.58 -4.83
CA ALA A 250 -23.89 -4.26 -4.23
C ALA A 250 -25.35 -3.78 -4.15
N GLN A 251 -25.83 -3.53 -2.92
CA GLN A 251 -27.23 -3.16 -2.67
C GLN A 251 -27.41 -1.68 -2.27
N THR A 252 -26.49 -1.12 -1.48
CA THR A 252 -26.55 0.27 -1.04
C THR A 252 -25.92 1.19 -2.09
N LEU A 253 -26.25 2.49 -2.05
CA LEU A 253 -25.71 3.46 -2.98
C LEU A 253 -24.17 3.53 -2.93
N PHE A 254 -23.58 3.50 -1.72
CA PHE A 254 -22.12 3.43 -1.56
C PHE A 254 -21.54 2.14 -2.11
N HIS A 255 -22.14 0.98 -1.81
CA HIS A 255 -21.65 -0.27 -2.36
C HIS A 255 -21.74 -0.29 -3.89
N GLN A 256 -22.80 0.28 -4.48
CA GLN A 256 -22.90 0.39 -5.94
C GLN A 256 -21.78 1.27 -6.50
N LEU A 257 -21.51 2.42 -5.86
CA LEU A 257 -20.41 3.30 -6.23
C LEU A 257 -19.05 2.59 -6.12
N ILE A 258 -18.78 1.90 -5.01
CA ILE A 258 -17.57 1.08 -4.83
C ILE A 258 -17.51 0.01 -5.94
N GLY A 259 -18.64 -0.60 -6.30
CA GLY A 259 -18.71 -1.60 -7.35
C GLY A 259 -18.27 -1.07 -8.70
N THR A 260 -18.71 0.12 -9.07
CA THR A 260 -18.23 0.79 -10.31
C THR A 260 -16.73 1.09 -10.25
N TYR A 261 -16.22 1.55 -9.10
CA TYR A 261 -14.79 1.78 -8.91
C TYR A 261 -13.97 0.49 -9.07
N VAL A 262 -14.40 -0.61 -8.45
CA VAL A 262 -13.72 -1.92 -8.52
C VAL A 262 -13.73 -2.47 -9.94
N LEU A 263 -14.85 -2.31 -10.66
CA LEU A 263 -14.94 -2.66 -12.09
C LEU A 263 -13.94 -1.84 -12.92
N LEU A 264 -13.94 -0.52 -12.78
CA LEU A 264 -13.02 0.36 -13.52
C LEU A 264 -11.56 0.04 -13.21
N ARG A 265 -11.23 -0.19 -11.94
CA ARG A 265 -9.89 -0.62 -11.53
C ARG A 265 -9.48 -1.91 -12.22
N ALA A 266 -10.34 -2.94 -12.18
CA ALA A 266 -10.04 -4.24 -12.80
C ALA A 266 -9.92 -4.13 -14.33
N PHE A 267 -10.85 -3.45 -14.98
CA PHE A 267 -10.86 -3.24 -16.42
C PHE A 267 -9.65 -2.46 -16.91
N LEU A 268 -9.42 -1.27 -16.34
CA LEU A 268 -8.40 -0.38 -16.84
C LEU A 268 -6.99 -0.88 -16.52
N THR A 269 -6.78 -1.54 -15.37
CA THR A 269 -5.49 -2.19 -15.07
C THR A 269 -5.19 -3.33 -16.05
N ALA A 270 -6.22 -4.08 -16.46
CA ALA A 270 -6.11 -5.12 -17.49
C ALA A 270 -6.01 -4.56 -18.92
N SER A 271 -6.14 -3.24 -19.12
CA SER A 271 -6.32 -2.60 -20.44
C SER A 271 -7.58 -3.07 -21.20
N TYR A 272 -8.62 -3.50 -20.48
CA TYR A 272 -9.92 -3.91 -21.03
C TYR A 272 -10.87 -2.70 -21.16
N TRP A 273 -10.84 -2.02 -22.31
CA TRP A 273 -11.59 -0.78 -22.52
C TRP A 273 -13.04 -0.94 -23.00
N GLN A 274 -13.46 -2.17 -23.35
CA GLN A 274 -14.74 -2.42 -24.03
C GLN A 274 -15.98 -2.06 -23.19
N GLU A 275 -15.90 -2.18 -21.87
CA GLU A 275 -17.02 -1.92 -20.94
C GLU A 275 -16.81 -0.66 -20.09
N VAL A 276 -15.71 0.07 -20.31
CA VAL A 276 -15.34 1.21 -19.46
C VAL A 276 -16.36 2.35 -19.58
N GLU A 277 -16.83 2.66 -20.79
CA GLU A 277 -17.76 3.77 -21.02
C GLU A 277 -19.08 3.59 -20.27
N GLU A 278 -19.67 2.40 -20.33
CA GLU A 278 -20.93 2.06 -19.64
C GLU A 278 -20.79 2.23 -18.13
N VAL A 279 -19.71 1.70 -17.54
CA VAL A 279 -19.45 1.79 -16.10
C VAL A 279 -19.18 3.24 -15.66
N ILE A 280 -18.53 4.06 -16.49
CA ILE A 280 -18.32 5.48 -16.18
C ILE A 280 -19.63 6.26 -16.17
N VAL A 281 -20.54 5.97 -17.10
CA VAL A 281 -21.88 6.59 -17.11
C VAL A 281 -22.64 6.20 -15.85
N GLU A 282 -22.63 4.92 -15.47
CA GLU A 282 -23.23 4.45 -14.21
C GLU A 282 -22.61 5.16 -13.01
N GLN A 283 -21.27 5.20 -12.92
CA GLN A 283 -20.54 5.84 -11.83
C GLN A 283 -20.94 7.32 -11.70
N LYS A 284 -20.93 8.09 -12.79
CA LYS A 284 -21.31 9.51 -12.77
C LYS A 284 -22.75 9.72 -12.28
N ASN A 285 -23.68 8.85 -12.65
CA ASN A 285 -25.05 8.91 -12.16
C ASN A 285 -25.14 8.65 -10.65
N LEU A 286 -24.40 7.65 -10.15
CA LEU A 286 -24.34 7.34 -8.71
C LEU A 286 -23.71 8.48 -7.91
N VAL A 287 -22.63 9.08 -8.42
CA VAL A 287 -21.99 10.26 -7.81
C VAL A 287 -22.95 11.44 -7.78
N SER A 288 -23.61 11.77 -8.91
CA SER A 288 -24.59 12.86 -8.94
C SER A 288 -25.70 12.65 -7.91
N LYS A 289 -26.21 11.42 -7.77
CA LYS A 289 -27.23 11.07 -6.78
C LYS A 289 -26.73 11.27 -5.34
N LEU A 290 -25.51 10.85 -5.03
CA LEU A 290 -24.90 11.05 -3.71
C LEU A 290 -24.74 12.55 -3.37
N ILE A 291 -24.36 13.36 -4.35
CA ILE A 291 -24.25 14.82 -4.21
C ILE A 291 -25.63 15.45 -3.96
N GLU A 292 -26.64 15.09 -4.76
CA GLU A 292 -28.02 15.59 -4.63
C GLU A 292 -28.64 15.23 -3.27
N GLU A 293 -28.41 14.01 -2.80
CA GLU A 293 -28.93 13.51 -1.52
C GLU A 293 -28.11 13.98 -0.30
N LYS A 294 -26.95 14.61 -0.51
CA LYS A 294 -25.97 14.99 0.54
C LYS A 294 -25.74 13.86 1.55
N LEU A 295 -25.50 12.66 1.01
CA LEU A 295 -25.67 11.46 1.79
C LEU A 295 -24.59 11.34 2.88
N ILE A 296 -25.06 11.19 4.13
CA ILE A 296 -24.22 11.05 5.32
C ILE A 296 -23.96 9.57 5.59
N THR A 297 -22.72 9.23 5.94
CA THR A 297 -22.36 7.89 6.41
C THR A 297 -21.59 7.96 7.73
N SER A 298 -21.83 6.96 8.58
CA SER A 298 -21.03 6.70 9.78
C SER A 298 -19.94 5.65 9.53
N ASN A 299 -19.86 5.10 8.31
CA ASN A 299 -18.87 4.08 7.92
C ASN A 299 -17.71 4.74 7.17
N LYS A 300 -16.49 4.54 7.68
CA LYS A 300 -15.26 5.11 7.12
C LYS A 300 -14.90 4.57 5.73
N VAL A 301 -15.20 3.30 5.45
CA VAL A 301 -15.00 2.66 4.14
C VAL A 301 -15.94 3.28 3.10
N ASP A 302 -17.22 3.44 3.45
CA ASP A 302 -18.19 4.12 2.59
C ASP A 302 -17.77 5.57 2.33
N ASN A 303 -17.28 6.27 3.37
CA ASN A 303 -16.82 7.63 3.21
C ASN A 303 -15.63 7.73 2.23
N THR A 304 -14.66 6.83 2.36
CA THR A 304 -13.49 6.74 1.47
C THR A 304 -13.88 6.52 0.01
N ALA A 305 -14.96 5.77 -0.24
CA ALA A 305 -15.48 5.54 -1.58
C ALA A 305 -15.91 6.83 -2.30
N SER A 306 -16.32 7.84 -1.53
CA SER A 306 -16.73 9.16 -2.04
C SER A 306 -15.61 9.81 -2.87
N LEU A 307 -14.37 9.66 -2.42
CA LEU A 307 -13.18 10.19 -3.10
C LEU A 307 -12.63 9.19 -4.11
N THR A 308 -12.37 7.95 -3.69
CA THR A 308 -11.65 6.97 -4.51
C THR A 308 -12.38 6.59 -5.80
N SER A 309 -13.71 6.66 -5.80
CA SER A 309 -14.51 6.41 -7.00
C SER A 309 -14.16 7.35 -8.17
N LEU A 310 -13.78 8.59 -7.89
CA LEU A 310 -13.47 9.60 -8.90
C LEU A 310 -12.06 9.45 -9.50
N TYR A 311 -11.24 8.53 -8.96
CA TYR A 311 -9.84 8.35 -9.31
C TYR A 311 -9.62 8.17 -10.82
N PHE A 312 -10.50 7.42 -11.49
CA PHE A 312 -10.32 7.09 -12.90
C PHE A 312 -10.82 8.15 -13.87
N LEU A 313 -11.62 9.14 -13.44
CA LEU A 313 -12.23 10.12 -14.35
C LEU A 313 -11.23 10.85 -15.27
N PRO A 314 -10.07 11.34 -14.77
CA PRO A 314 -9.10 12.03 -15.62
C PRO A 314 -8.45 11.13 -16.68
N TYR A 315 -8.48 9.80 -16.49
CA TYR A 315 -7.94 8.83 -17.45
C TYR A 315 -8.89 8.55 -18.62
N ILE A 316 -10.18 8.83 -18.42
CA ILE A 316 -11.23 8.56 -19.42
C ILE A 316 -11.41 9.75 -20.34
N LYS A 317 -11.46 10.96 -19.78
CA LYS A 317 -11.72 12.16 -20.56
C LYS A 317 -11.04 13.37 -19.93
N ASP A 318 -10.45 14.20 -20.79
CA ASP A 318 -10.04 15.55 -20.44
C ASP A 318 -11.29 16.44 -20.37
N ASP A 319 -11.79 16.59 -19.15
CA ASP A 319 -13.01 17.32 -18.83
C ASP A 319 -12.76 18.03 -17.50
N ILE A 320 -11.90 19.05 -17.52
CA ILE A 320 -11.46 19.75 -16.30
C ILE A 320 -12.65 20.27 -15.49
N GLN A 321 -13.66 20.83 -16.17
CA GLN A 321 -14.85 21.36 -15.54
C GLN A 321 -15.67 20.27 -14.86
N GLY A 322 -16.01 19.19 -15.58
CA GLY A 322 -16.82 18.10 -15.02
C GLY A 322 -16.09 17.33 -13.94
N ASN A 323 -14.83 16.95 -14.19
CA ASN A 323 -14.04 16.14 -13.27
C ASN A 323 -13.78 16.88 -11.94
N LEU A 324 -13.40 18.17 -11.99
CA LEU A 324 -13.18 18.94 -10.76
C LEU A 324 -14.48 19.35 -10.08
N TRP A 325 -15.58 19.55 -10.81
CA TRP A 325 -16.88 19.79 -10.19
C TRP A 325 -17.29 18.62 -9.29
N TYR A 326 -17.25 17.38 -9.82
CA TYR A 326 -17.53 16.18 -9.03
C TYR A 326 -16.59 16.06 -7.83
N ARG A 327 -15.29 16.30 -8.06
CA ARG A 327 -14.26 16.19 -7.03
C ARG A 327 -14.48 17.17 -5.89
N ASN A 328 -14.74 18.44 -6.18
CA ASN A 328 -14.97 19.47 -5.17
C ASN A 328 -16.23 19.18 -4.33
N GLN A 329 -17.31 18.71 -4.97
CA GLN A 329 -18.52 18.34 -4.23
C GLN A 329 -18.29 17.13 -3.32
N MET A 330 -17.62 16.10 -3.83
CA MET A 330 -17.33 14.90 -3.05
C MET A 330 -16.27 15.12 -1.97
N GLY A 331 -15.30 16.00 -2.19
CA GLY A 331 -14.31 16.40 -1.19
C GLY A 331 -14.93 17.12 0.01
N GLN A 332 -15.95 17.96 -0.24
CA GLN A 332 -16.75 18.55 0.84
C GLN A 332 -17.50 17.48 1.64
N ILE A 333 -18.25 16.59 0.97
CA ILE A 333 -19.01 15.51 1.61
C ILE A 333 -18.06 14.60 2.42
N PHE A 334 -16.92 14.24 1.84
CA PHE A 334 -15.92 13.40 2.47
C PHE A 334 -15.41 14.00 3.78
N GLN A 335 -15.05 15.28 3.78
CA GLN A 335 -14.54 15.96 4.97
C GLN A 335 -15.62 16.07 6.05
N GLU A 336 -16.84 16.46 5.69
CA GLU A 336 -17.95 16.59 6.63
C GLU A 336 -18.27 15.24 7.30
N ASN A 337 -18.38 14.17 6.50
CA ASN A 337 -18.60 12.82 7.00
C ASN A 337 -17.46 12.34 7.89
N LEU A 338 -16.19 12.54 7.48
CA LEU A 338 -15.05 12.09 8.28
C LEU A 338 -15.02 12.77 9.65
N ARG A 339 -15.19 14.09 9.70
CA ARG A 339 -15.21 14.85 10.95
C ARG A 339 -16.35 14.39 11.86
N ASN A 340 -17.52 14.07 11.30
CA ASN A 340 -18.62 13.50 12.07
C ASN A 340 -18.30 12.09 12.61
N ILE A 341 -17.70 11.22 11.80
CA ILE A 341 -17.32 9.84 12.18
C ILE A 341 -16.36 9.84 13.37
N VAL A 342 -15.33 10.70 13.33
CA VAL A 342 -14.32 10.78 14.40
C VAL A 342 -14.63 11.83 15.48
N ASN A 343 -15.85 12.39 15.47
CA ASN A 343 -16.31 13.42 16.41
C ASN A 343 -15.33 14.62 16.54
N TYR A 344 -14.90 15.14 15.41
CA TYR A 344 -13.88 16.15 15.29
C TYR A 344 -14.49 17.52 14.93
N PRO A 345 -14.03 18.63 15.54
CA PRO A 345 -14.68 19.93 15.37
C PRO A 345 -14.59 20.46 13.94
N ASN A 346 -15.67 21.11 13.50
CA ASN A 346 -15.74 21.72 12.17
C ASN A 346 -14.97 23.04 12.06
N ILE A 347 -14.85 23.77 13.18
CA ILE A 347 -14.07 25.00 13.28
C ILE A 347 -12.82 24.68 14.10
N LEU A 348 -11.67 24.96 13.53
CA LEU A 348 -10.38 24.79 14.18
C LEU A 348 -9.77 26.16 14.44
N HIS A 349 -9.29 26.36 15.67
CA HIS A 349 -8.57 27.55 16.07
C HIS A 349 -7.11 27.17 16.31
N TYR A 350 -6.22 27.79 15.56
CA TYR A 350 -4.78 27.71 15.81
C TYR A 350 -4.33 29.05 16.37
N ASP A 351 -3.74 29.00 17.56
CA ASP A 351 -3.14 30.18 18.15
C ASP A 351 -1.78 30.44 17.49
N HIS A 352 -1.71 31.53 16.72
CA HIS A 352 -0.48 32.03 16.12
C HIS A 352 -0.01 33.33 16.80
N SER A 353 -0.63 33.70 17.93
CA SER A 353 -0.26 34.91 18.66
C SER A 353 1.21 34.83 19.12
N GLY A 354 2.01 35.82 18.68
CA GLY A 354 3.43 35.90 19.01
C GLY A 354 4.40 35.17 18.07
N LYS A 355 3.93 34.39 17.07
CA LYS A 355 4.82 33.87 16.02
C LYS A 355 5.15 34.95 14.99
N PRO A 356 6.44 35.24 14.69
CA PRO A 356 6.78 36.29 13.74
C PRO A 356 6.53 35.85 12.28
N ALA A 357 6.13 36.81 11.44
CA ALA A 357 5.93 36.57 10.01
C ALA A 357 7.26 36.41 9.22
N ILE A 358 8.38 36.88 9.78
CA ILE A 358 9.72 36.89 9.14
C ILE A 358 10.74 36.38 10.16
N ASN A 359 11.84 35.76 9.69
CA ASN A 359 12.92 35.19 10.52
C ASN A 359 12.44 34.15 11.54
N TYR A 360 11.34 33.47 11.21
CA TYR A 360 10.80 32.34 11.95
C TYR A 360 11.27 31.05 11.26
N LYS A 361 11.88 30.15 12.03
CA LYS A 361 12.25 28.83 11.51
C LYS A 361 10.97 28.00 11.37
N LEU A 362 10.52 27.78 10.13
CA LEU A 362 9.24 27.13 9.86
C LEU A 362 9.33 25.62 10.04
N LYS A 363 8.37 25.03 10.75
CA LYS A 363 8.19 23.57 10.82
C LYS A 363 7.34 23.08 9.66
N ILE A 364 7.97 22.38 8.72
CA ILE A 364 7.32 21.77 7.57
C ILE A 364 7.12 20.28 7.82
N GLY A 365 5.86 19.86 7.80
CA GLY A 365 5.50 18.44 7.81
C GLY A 365 5.29 17.92 6.39
N TYR A 366 5.87 16.77 6.07
CA TYR A 366 5.56 16.04 4.84
C TYR A 366 4.86 14.73 5.20
N VAL A 367 3.62 14.55 4.71
CA VAL A 367 2.85 13.31 4.91
C VAL A 367 2.79 12.53 3.60
N ALA A 368 3.20 11.25 3.65
CA ALA A 368 3.34 10.44 2.44
C ALA A 368 3.43 8.93 2.68
N SER A 369 2.89 8.16 1.74
CA SER A 369 3.09 6.71 1.53
C SER A 369 4.14 6.41 0.45
N THR A 370 4.65 7.46 -0.20
CA THR A 370 5.42 7.39 -1.44
C THR A 370 6.89 7.84 -1.33
N LEU A 371 7.37 8.20 -0.14
CA LEU A 371 8.78 8.57 0.13
C LEU A 371 9.72 7.35 0.28
N ARG A 372 9.70 6.49 -0.74
CA ARG A 372 10.47 5.25 -0.88
C ARG A 372 10.90 5.09 -2.34
N ASN A 373 11.34 3.89 -2.73
CA ASN A 373 11.59 3.55 -4.13
C ASN A 373 10.27 3.58 -4.97
N HIS A 374 9.84 4.78 -5.33
CA HIS A 374 8.58 5.15 -5.96
C HIS A 374 8.77 6.44 -6.76
N SER A 375 7.92 6.69 -7.76
CA SER A 375 8.02 7.86 -8.65
C SER A 375 8.10 9.19 -7.91
N VAL A 376 7.17 9.43 -6.96
CA VAL A 376 7.18 10.64 -6.12
C VAL A 376 8.48 10.73 -5.32
N GLY A 377 8.93 9.63 -4.70
CA GLY A 377 10.19 9.60 -3.94
C GLY A 377 11.43 9.92 -4.80
N TRP A 378 11.54 9.35 -6.00
CA TRP A 378 12.66 9.66 -6.91
C TRP A 378 12.74 11.13 -7.28
N LEU A 379 11.58 11.77 -7.43
CA LEU A 379 11.48 13.14 -7.87
C LEU A 379 11.66 14.13 -6.71
N SER A 380 10.99 13.87 -5.58
CA SER A 380 10.98 14.75 -4.42
C SER A 380 12.29 14.72 -3.64
N ARG A 381 13.10 13.64 -3.72
CA ARG A 381 14.38 13.52 -2.99
C ARG A 381 15.30 14.74 -3.11
N TRP A 382 15.26 15.43 -4.24
CA TRP A 382 16.10 16.60 -4.46
C TRP A 382 15.68 17.82 -3.65
N LEU A 383 14.38 17.98 -3.37
CA LEU A 383 13.88 19.00 -2.45
C LEU A 383 14.47 18.79 -1.05
N PHE A 384 14.36 17.56 -0.53
CA PHE A 384 14.92 17.18 0.77
C PHE A 384 16.44 17.31 0.83
N HIS A 385 17.13 17.04 -0.29
CA HIS A 385 18.57 17.22 -0.38
C HIS A 385 19.00 18.69 -0.24
N HIS A 386 18.23 19.63 -0.81
CA HIS A 386 18.62 21.04 -0.92
C HIS A 386 18.01 21.97 0.12
N HIS A 387 17.12 21.47 0.99
CA HIS A 387 16.45 22.28 2.00
C HIS A 387 17.44 23.06 2.89
N ASP A 388 17.14 24.34 3.13
CA ASP A 388 17.86 25.18 4.07
C ASP A 388 17.42 24.88 5.52
N ARG A 389 18.15 23.95 6.14
CA ARG A 389 17.92 23.53 7.53
C ARG A 389 18.17 24.63 8.57
N SER A 390 18.72 25.78 8.18
CA SER A 390 18.83 26.94 9.07
C SER A 390 17.51 27.71 9.21
N ASN A 391 16.66 27.68 8.17
CA ASN A 391 15.36 28.37 8.12
C ASN A 391 14.16 27.42 8.19
N PHE A 392 14.37 26.11 8.02
CA PHE A 392 13.30 25.11 8.05
C PHE A 392 13.65 23.93 8.96
N GLU A 393 12.65 23.47 9.71
CA GLU A 393 12.62 22.18 10.40
C GLU A 393 11.74 21.22 9.59
N ILE A 394 12.24 20.05 9.26
CA ILE A 394 11.62 19.11 8.33
C ILE A 394 11.17 17.85 9.06
N ASN A 395 9.86 17.63 9.13
CA ASN A 395 9.25 16.49 9.82
C ASN A 395 8.58 15.55 8.80
N LEU A 396 8.84 14.24 8.93
CA LEU A 396 8.28 13.23 8.03
C LEU A 396 7.24 12.37 8.75
N TYR A 397 6.06 12.23 8.13
CA TYR A 397 4.97 11.38 8.58
C TYR A 397 4.71 10.30 7.51
N LEU A 398 5.41 9.18 7.65
CA LEU A 398 5.42 8.10 6.66
C LEU A 398 4.31 7.08 6.96
N ILE A 399 3.56 6.67 5.94
CA ILE A 399 2.44 5.73 6.10
C ILE A 399 2.73 4.42 5.39
N ASN A 400 2.68 3.30 6.10
CA ASN A 400 2.88 1.94 5.58
C ASN A 400 4.20 1.77 4.79
N GLN A 401 5.26 2.45 5.22
CA GLN A 401 6.59 2.31 4.63
C GLN A 401 7.49 1.46 5.53
N ASP A 402 8.36 0.66 4.93
CA ASP A 402 9.34 -0.12 5.67
C ASP A 402 10.37 0.83 6.32
N PRO A 403 10.48 0.89 7.66
CA PRO A 403 11.44 1.75 8.34
C PRO A 403 12.89 1.38 8.03
N GLU A 404 13.16 0.20 7.47
CA GLU A 404 14.49 -0.28 7.10
C GLU A 404 14.79 -0.12 5.59
N ASP A 405 13.91 0.51 4.80
CA ASP A 405 14.14 0.74 3.36
C ASP A 405 15.38 1.63 3.13
N PRO A 406 16.43 1.13 2.46
CA PRO A 406 17.68 1.89 2.26
C PRO A 406 17.49 3.18 1.45
N PHE A 407 16.54 3.18 0.50
CA PHE A 407 16.24 4.36 -0.29
C PHE A 407 15.64 5.46 0.60
N MET A 408 14.61 5.11 1.38
CA MET A 408 13.97 6.02 2.32
C MET A 408 14.96 6.58 3.36
N GLN A 409 15.82 5.72 3.92
CA GLN A 409 16.85 6.13 4.87
C GLN A 409 17.77 7.21 4.28
N THR A 410 18.36 6.91 3.11
CA THR A 410 19.39 7.76 2.47
C THR A 410 18.85 9.11 2.01
N PHE A 411 17.66 9.12 1.41
CA PHE A 411 17.14 10.29 0.71
C PHE A 411 16.17 11.14 1.52
N PHE A 412 15.56 10.59 2.59
CA PHE A 412 14.56 11.32 3.39
C PHE A 412 14.90 11.34 4.87
N ARG A 413 15.06 10.19 5.53
CA ARG A 413 15.25 10.17 7.00
C ARG A 413 16.51 10.90 7.41
N ASP A 414 17.64 10.64 6.73
CA ASP A 414 18.91 11.35 6.97
C ASP A 414 18.85 12.85 6.61
N LYS A 415 17.77 13.28 5.94
CA LYS A 415 17.49 14.64 5.48
C LYS A 415 16.30 15.28 6.20
N ALA A 416 15.83 14.69 7.30
CA ALA A 416 14.78 15.23 8.16
C ALA A 416 15.32 15.64 9.54
N ASP A 417 14.54 16.38 10.32
CA ASP A 417 14.76 16.64 11.74
C ASP A 417 14.10 15.53 12.58
N VAL A 418 12.87 15.14 12.21
CA VAL A 418 12.11 14.05 12.85
C VAL A 418 11.46 13.18 11.78
N THR A 419 11.34 11.87 12.05
CA THR A 419 10.66 10.92 11.17
C THR A 419 9.85 9.93 11.97
N TYR A 420 8.59 9.78 11.59
CA TYR A 420 7.66 8.80 12.13
C TYR A 420 7.15 7.88 11.03
N THR A 421 6.95 6.61 11.37
CA THR A 421 6.33 5.62 10.49
C THR A 421 5.08 5.08 11.17
N PHE A 422 3.95 5.14 10.48
CA PHE A 422 2.65 4.72 10.99
C PHE A 422 2.03 3.61 10.14
N PRO A 423 1.20 2.74 10.75
CA PRO A 423 0.21 1.96 10.02
C PRO A 423 -0.92 2.88 9.49
N ASN A 424 -1.97 2.29 8.90
CA ASN A 424 -3.15 3.01 8.39
C ASN A 424 -4.06 3.57 9.50
N GLU A 425 -3.55 4.53 10.26
CA GLU A 425 -4.22 5.13 11.42
C GLU A 425 -4.19 6.67 11.34
N SER A 426 -5.08 7.25 10.52
CA SER A 426 -5.15 8.70 10.30
C SER A 426 -5.33 9.52 11.58
N GLU A 427 -6.07 9.03 12.58
CA GLU A 427 -6.26 9.71 13.86
C GLU A 427 -4.96 9.83 14.66
N THR A 428 -4.18 8.74 14.73
CA THR A 428 -2.86 8.71 15.38
C THR A 428 -1.89 9.66 14.69
N ILE A 429 -1.84 9.62 13.35
CA ILE A 429 -1.00 10.51 12.54
C ILE A 429 -1.38 11.98 12.77
N THR A 430 -2.68 12.29 12.73
CA THR A 430 -3.23 13.64 12.95
C THR A 430 -2.85 14.16 14.34
N LYS A 431 -2.92 13.31 15.37
CA LYS A 431 -2.55 13.65 16.73
C LYS A 431 -1.06 13.99 16.81
N GLN A 432 -0.18 13.16 16.24
CA GLN A 432 1.27 13.41 16.24
C GLN A 432 1.62 14.74 15.56
N ILE A 433 1.06 15.01 14.37
CA ILE A 433 1.33 16.25 13.62
C ILE A 433 0.97 17.50 14.46
N LYS A 434 -0.12 17.44 15.22
CA LYS A 434 -0.51 18.51 16.13
C LYS A 434 0.44 18.66 17.32
N GLU A 435 0.86 17.55 17.91
CA GLU A 435 1.80 17.54 19.04
C GLU A 435 3.18 18.11 18.63
N ASP A 436 3.59 17.90 17.38
CA ASP A 436 4.82 18.49 16.83
C ASP A 436 4.70 19.98 16.48
N GLU A 437 3.47 20.53 16.52
CA GLU A 437 3.13 21.92 16.18
C GLU A 437 3.58 22.32 14.76
N VAL A 438 3.34 21.45 13.78
CA VAL A 438 3.66 21.71 12.37
C VAL A 438 2.99 23.00 11.90
N ASP A 439 3.76 23.90 11.28
CA ASP A 439 3.26 25.17 10.75
C ASP A 439 2.63 24.99 9.36
N ILE A 440 3.28 24.19 8.50
CA ILE A 440 2.78 23.88 7.15
C ILE A 440 2.86 22.38 6.92
N LEU A 441 1.72 21.75 6.63
CA LEU A 441 1.66 20.35 6.24
C LEU A 441 1.54 20.21 4.72
N ILE A 442 2.41 19.41 4.13
CA ILE A 442 2.48 19.12 2.71
C ILE A 442 2.11 17.65 2.47
N ASP A 443 1.04 17.44 1.73
CA ASP A 443 0.61 16.12 1.24
C ASP A 443 1.28 15.80 -0.11
N LEU A 444 1.91 14.63 -0.21
CA LEU A 444 2.54 14.16 -1.45
C LEU A 444 1.77 13.08 -2.21
N ASP A 445 0.62 12.65 -1.70
CA ASP A 445 -0.14 11.56 -2.31
C ASP A 445 -1.44 12.05 -2.96
N SER A 446 -2.05 13.13 -2.45
CA SER A 446 -3.40 13.54 -2.84
C SER A 446 -4.35 12.34 -2.76
N MET A 447 -5.17 12.10 -3.78
CA MET A 447 -6.14 10.99 -3.82
C MET A 447 -5.54 9.65 -4.23
N THR A 448 -4.21 9.53 -4.35
CA THR A 448 -3.56 8.22 -4.60
C THR A 448 -3.46 7.37 -3.33
N TYR A 449 -3.64 8.00 -2.16
CA TYR A 449 -3.72 7.34 -0.86
C TYR A 449 -4.87 7.90 -0.04
N ASP A 450 -5.70 7.03 0.54
CA ASP A 450 -6.90 7.42 1.27
C ASP A 450 -6.56 7.99 2.67
N ILE A 451 -5.58 7.41 3.36
CA ILE A 451 -5.19 7.87 4.70
C ILE A 451 -4.64 9.30 4.69
N THR A 452 -3.92 9.73 3.63
CA THR A 452 -3.48 11.13 3.53
C THR A 452 -4.68 12.06 3.36
N CYS A 453 -5.66 11.71 2.53
CA CYS A 453 -6.92 12.45 2.42
C CYS A 453 -7.59 12.63 3.79
N GLU A 454 -7.64 11.57 4.60
CA GLU A 454 -8.22 11.63 5.94
C GLU A 454 -7.46 12.57 6.88
N VAL A 455 -6.13 12.46 6.93
CA VAL A 455 -5.28 13.34 7.73
C VAL A 455 -5.49 14.80 7.31
N MET A 456 -5.47 15.08 6.01
CA MET A 456 -5.64 16.43 5.48
C MET A 456 -7.04 16.99 5.79
N ALA A 457 -8.10 16.19 5.70
CA ALA A 457 -9.48 16.61 6.02
C ALA A 457 -9.67 16.97 7.50
N LEU A 458 -8.90 16.34 8.40
CA LEU A 458 -8.88 16.67 9.83
C LEU A 458 -8.06 17.93 10.13
N LYS A 459 -7.33 18.47 9.16
CA LYS A 459 -6.52 19.69 9.29
C LYS A 459 -5.68 19.68 10.57
N PRO A 460 -4.58 18.92 10.68
CA PRO A 460 -3.73 18.99 11.87
C PRO A 460 -2.81 20.22 11.92
N ALA A 461 -2.51 20.85 10.78
CA ALA A 461 -1.68 22.06 10.70
C ALA A 461 -2.50 23.28 10.23
N PRO A 462 -2.13 24.52 10.62
CA PRO A 462 -2.87 25.72 10.24
C PRO A 462 -2.87 25.96 8.74
N ILE A 463 -1.74 25.69 8.08
CA ILE A 463 -1.60 25.76 6.62
C ILE A 463 -1.38 24.35 6.08
N GLN A 464 -2.13 24.02 5.03
CA GLN A 464 -2.04 22.75 4.33
C GLN A 464 -1.92 22.97 2.83
N ALA A 465 -0.99 22.26 2.21
CA ALA A 465 -0.86 22.23 0.77
C ALA A 465 -0.75 20.81 0.24
N THR A 466 -1.20 20.58 -0.99
CA THR A 466 -0.92 19.34 -1.71
C THR A 466 0.11 19.62 -2.81
N TRP A 467 1.08 18.72 -2.95
CA TRP A 467 2.11 18.79 -3.98
C TRP A 467 2.60 17.41 -4.41
N LEU A 468 2.63 17.27 -5.73
CA LEU A 468 3.27 16.28 -6.58
C LEU A 468 2.51 14.98 -6.87
N GLY A 469 1.93 14.30 -5.90
CA GLY A 469 1.40 12.93 -6.10
C GLY A 469 0.34 12.82 -7.19
N TRP A 470 -0.62 13.74 -7.16
CA TRP A 470 -1.73 13.78 -8.10
C TRP A 470 -2.30 15.20 -8.21
N ASP A 471 -3.39 15.34 -8.94
CA ASP A 471 -4.15 16.60 -9.01
C ASP A 471 -4.79 16.96 -7.66
N ALA A 472 -5.28 18.18 -7.48
CA ALA A 472 -5.89 18.63 -6.23
C ALA A 472 -7.09 17.76 -5.82
N SER A 473 -7.33 17.62 -4.52
CA SER A 473 -8.29 16.65 -3.96
C SER A 473 -9.72 17.19 -3.82
N GLY A 474 -9.90 18.50 -3.82
CA GLY A 474 -11.19 19.13 -3.55
C GLY A 474 -11.58 19.16 -2.06
N ILE A 475 -10.68 18.73 -1.17
CA ILE A 475 -10.92 18.69 0.29
C ILE A 475 -10.82 20.12 0.85
N PRO A 476 -11.89 20.67 1.48
CA PRO A 476 -11.90 22.08 1.91
C PRO A 476 -10.83 22.47 2.93
N ALA A 477 -10.28 21.52 3.67
CA ALA A 477 -9.20 21.75 4.63
C ALA A 477 -7.83 22.00 4.01
N ILE A 478 -7.64 21.70 2.71
CA ILE A 478 -6.40 21.94 1.99
C ILE A 478 -6.43 23.35 1.43
N ASP A 479 -5.49 24.19 1.85
CA ASP A 479 -5.52 25.62 1.52
C ASP A 479 -4.91 25.90 0.14
N TYR A 480 -3.84 25.18 -0.20
CA TYR A 480 -3.07 25.45 -1.41
C TYR A 480 -2.83 24.21 -2.27
N TYR A 481 -2.85 24.40 -3.59
CA TYR A 481 -2.31 23.44 -4.56
C TYR A 481 -1.12 24.05 -5.27
N ILE A 482 0.06 23.45 -5.11
CA ILE A 482 1.32 23.98 -5.65
C ILE A 482 1.49 23.53 -7.10
N VAL A 483 1.56 24.52 -8.00
CA VAL A 483 1.62 24.33 -9.46
C VAL A 483 2.61 25.31 -10.09
N ASP A 484 2.67 25.36 -11.42
CA ASP A 484 3.52 26.28 -12.17
C ASP A 484 2.76 27.02 -13.29
N PRO A 485 3.42 27.89 -14.09
CA PRO A 485 2.77 28.63 -15.17
C PRO A 485 2.28 27.79 -16.35
N TYR A 486 2.70 26.52 -16.47
CA TYR A 486 2.48 25.70 -17.66
C TYR A 486 1.54 24.52 -17.42
N VAL A 487 1.64 23.85 -16.27
CA VAL A 487 0.88 22.64 -15.95
C VAL A 487 -0.61 22.93 -15.78
N LEU A 488 -0.97 24.16 -15.39
CA LEU A 488 -2.35 24.66 -15.41
C LEU A 488 -2.41 26.03 -16.07
N ALA A 489 -3.43 26.26 -16.90
CA ALA A 489 -3.70 27.55 -17.52
C ALA A 489 -3.98 28.65 -16.48
N ASN A 490 -3.77 29.92 -16.83
CA ASN A 490 -3.86 31.05 -15.89
C ASN A 490 -5.23 31.19 -15.23
N ASP A 491 -6.29 30.87 -15.96
CA ASP A 491 -7.70 30.91 -15.53
C ASP A 491 -8.15 29.64 -14.79
N ALA A 492 -7.27 28.65 -14.61
CA ALA A 492 -7.61 27.36 -14.00
C ALA A 492 -8.19 27.49 -12.58
N GLN A 493 -7.88 28.56 -11.83
CA GLN A 493 -8.38 28.79 -10.47
C GLN A 493 -9.92 28.66 -10.36
N GLN A 494 -10.66 28.92 -11.45
CA GLN A 494 -12.12 28.79 -11.47
C GLN A 494 -12.62 27.34 -11.23
N TYR A 495 -11.78 26.34 -11.44
CA TYR A 495 -12.13 24.92 -11.28
C TYR A 495 -11.66 24.31 -9.96
N TYR A 496 -10.71 24.96 -9.27
CA TYR A 496 -10.08 24.42 -8.06
C TYR A 496 -10.64 25.06 -6.80
N SER A 497 -10.88 24.23 -5.78
CA SER A 497 -11.30 24.69 -4.45
C SER A 497 -10.11 25.24 -3.65
N GLU A 498 -8.95 24.61 -3.81
CA GLU A 498 -7.68 25.02 -3.27
C GLU A 498 -7.19 26.30 -3.98
N THR A 499 -6.49 27.16 -3.24
CA THR A 499 -5.82 28.31 -3.87
C THR A 499 -4.61 27.81 -4.66
N LEU A 500 -4.55 28.10 -5.96
CA LEU A 500 -3.42 27.71 -6.80
C LEU A 500 -2.19 28.54 -6.44
N TRP A 501 -1.18 27.90 -5.85
CA TRP A 501 0.10 28.52 -5.59
C TRP A 501 1.05 28.29 -6.76
N ARG A 502 1.26 29.32 -7.58
CA ARG A 502 2.12 29.22 -8.77
C ARG A 502 3.57 29.53 -8.42
N LEU A 503 4.42 28.52 -8.52
CA LEU A 503 5.86 28.73 -8.47
C LEU A 503 6.34 29.51 -9.71
N PRO A 504 7.45 30.26 -9.62
CA PRO A 504 7.87 31.16 -10.70
C PRO A 504 8.25 30.45 -12.01
N GLN A 505 8.80 29.24 -11.92
CA GLN A 505 9.32 28.51 -13.09
C GLN A 505 8.64 27.15 -13.27
N THR A 506 8.87 26.21 -12.35
CA THR A 506 8.39 24.83 -12.47
C THR A 506 7.86 24.29 -11.15
N TYR A 507 6.88 23.37 -11.19
CA TYR A 507 6.32 22.75 -9.98
C TYR A 507 7.17 21.55 -9.51
N ILE A 508 8.21 21.19 -10.27
CA ILE A 508 9.12 20.11 -9.96
C ILE A 508 10.43 20.28 -10.71
N ALA A 509 11.56 20.03 -10.03
CA ALA A 509 12.86 19.93 -10.68
C ALA A 509 13.70 18.81 -10.07
N VAL A 510 14.59 18.23 -10.88
CA VAL A 510 15.48 17.13 -10.48
C VAL A 510 16.89 17.38 -10.97
N ASP A 511 17.93 17.00 -10.22
CA ASP A 511 19.32 17.17 -10.69
C ASP A 511 19.77 16.04 -11.65
N GLY A 512 18.88 15.07 -11.89
CA GLY A 512 19.07 13.99 -12.84
C GLY A 512 18.54 12.65 -12.36
N PHE A 513 18.83 11.63 -13.16
CA PHE A 513 18.49 10.24 -12.89
C PHE A 513 19.71 9.34 -13.02
N GLU A 514 19.80 8.36 -12.14
CA GLU A 514 20.75 7.26 -12.25
C GLU A 514 20.33 6.34 -13.41
N VAL A 515 21.29 5.99 -14.27
CA VAL A 515 21.09 5.17 -15.47
C VAL A 515 21.96 3.93 -15.38
N GLY A 516 21.35 2.75 -15.59
CA GLY A 516 22.04 1.46 -15.58
C GLY A 516 22.68 1.11 -16.93
N THR A 517 22.88 -0.18 -17.14
CA THR A 517 23.37 -0.73 -18.42
C THR A 517 22.19 -1.18 -19.28
N PRO A 518 22.11 -0.83 -20.57
CA PRO A 518 21.05 -1.30 -21.43
C PRO A 518 21.16 -2.82 -21.62
N THR A 519 20.03 -3.50 -21.52
CA THR A 519 19.90 -4.96 -21.70
C THR A 519 19.09 -5.33 -22.96
N LEU A 520 18.59 -4.33 -23.68
CA LEU A 520 17.74 -4.52 -24.85
C LEU A 520 18.34 -3.81 -26.07
N ARG A 521 18.43 -4.52 -27.19
CA ARG A 521 18.89 -3.99 -28.48
C ARG A 521 17.83 -4.23 -29.56
N ARG A 522 17.87 -3.43 -30.62
CA ARG A 522 16.96 -3.57 -31.79
C ARG A 522 16.99 -4.96 -32.41
N GLN A 523 18.18 -5.55 -32.50
CA GLN A 523 18.40 -6.90 -33.02
C GLN A 523 17.71 -7.98 -32.19
N ASP A 524 17.57 -7.77 -30.87
CA ASP A 524 16.87 -8.71 -29.99
C ASP A 524 15.33 -8.71 -30.25
N LEU A 525 14.85 -7.73 -31.03
CA LEU A 525 13.45 -7.54 -31.40
C LEU A 525 13.23 -7.65 -32.91
N ASP A 526 14.20 -8.14 -33.68
CA ASP A 526 14.12 -8.21 -35.16
C ASP A 526 13.78 -6.85 -35.81
N ILE A 527 14.37 -5.77 -35.29
CA ILE A 527 14.22 -4.41 -35.84
C ILE A 527 15.47 -4.05 -36.64
N PRO A 528 15.35 -3.66 -37.92
CA PRO A 528 16.46 -3.16 -38.72
C PRO A 528 17.11 -1.90 -38.12
N ASP A 529 18.42 -1.77 -38.28
CA ASP A 529 19.18 -0.64 -37.72
C ASP A 529 18.79 0.72 -38.35
N ASP A 530 18.28 0.73 -39.58
CA ASP A 530 17.84 1.92 -40.30
C ASP A 530 16.36 2.27 -40.07
N ALA A 531 15.62 1.43 -39.35
CA ALA A 531 14.23 1.66 -39.01
C ALA A 531 14.07 2.69 -37.88
N VAL A 532 12.96 3.42 -37.91
CA VAL A 532 12.57 4.32 -36.82
C VAL A 532 11.85 3.55 -35.74
N THR A 533 12.18 3.80 -34.48
CA THR A 533 11.55 3.16 -33.33
C THR A 533 10.73 4.18 -32.55
N PHE A 534 9.41 4.02 -32.62
CA PHE A 534 8.47 4.70 -31.74
C PHE A 534 8.30 3.89 -30.46
N PHE A 535 8.12 4.57 -29.34
CA PHE A 535 7.98 3.90 -28.06
C PHE A 535 6.87 4.52 -27.21
N THR A 536 6.15 3.66 -26.50
CA THR A 536 5.25 4.08 -25.42
C THR A 536 5.40 3.14 -24.23
N ALA A 537 5.52 3.69 -23.03
CA ALA A 537 5.62 2.94 -21.78
C ALA A 537 4.68 3.51 -20.73
N GLN A 538 3.46 2.97 -20.67
CA GLN A 538 2.45 3.43 -19.73
C GLN A 538 1.67 2.24 -19.14
N VAL A 539 1.08 2.48 -17.98
CA VAL A 539 0.13 1.57 -17.31
C VAL A 539 -1.18 1.47 -18.08
N GLY A 540 -1.92 0.37 -17.90
CA GLY A 540 -3.10 0.04 -18.71
C GLY A 540 -4.16 1.15 -18.79
N TYR A 541 -4.44 1.81 -17.68
CA TYR A 541 -5.43 2.89 -17.60
C TYR A 541 -5.04 4.18 -18.32
N LYS A 542 -3.80 4.33 -18.80
CA LYS A 542 -3.39 5.46 -19.68
C LYS A 542 -3.46 5.15 -21.17
N ARG A 543 -3.80 3.91 -21.53
CA ARG A 543 -3.83 3.43 -22.93
C ARG A 543 -5.19 3.65 -23.57
N HIS A 544 -5.60 4.91 -23.66
CA HIS A 544 -6.91 5.27 -24.20
C HIS A 544 -7.04 4.84 -25.69
N PRO A 545 -8.18 4.25 -26.12
CA PRO A 545 -8.39 3.77 -27.49
C PRO A 545 -8.07 4.81 -28.56
N ASP A 546 -8.55 6.03 -28.37
CA ASP A 546 -8.40 7.08 -29.37
C ASP A 546 -6.94 7.50 -29.54
N THR A 547 -6.20 7.60 -28.45
CA THR A 547 -4.76 7.90 -28.51
C THR A 547 -3.97 6.77 -29.19
N ILE A 548 -4.33 5.50 -28.94
CA ILE A 548 -3.69 4.38 -29.65
C ILE A 548 -3.95 4.47 -31.16
N LYS A 549 -5.17 4.83 -31.58
CA LYS A 549 -5.49 5.01 -33.01
C LYS A 549 -4.62 6.10 -33.63
N LEU A 550 -4.43 7.24 -32.96
CA LEU A 550 -3.53 8.31 -33.42
C LEU A 550 -2.08 7.82 -33.53
N GLN A 551 -1.60 7.09 -32.52
CA GLN A 551 -0.26 6.49 -32.54
C GLN A 551 -0.10 5.52 -33.72
N LEU A 552 -1.06 4.64 -33.96
CA LEU A 552 -1.04 3.72 -35.11
C LEU A 552 -1.11 4.44 -36.45
N GLN A 553 -1.82 5.57 -36.55
CA GLN A 553 -1.80 6.41 -37.76
C GLN A 553 -0.39 6.95 -38.04
N ILE A 554 0.36 7.37 -37.01
CA ILE A 554 1.77 7.75 -37.15
C ILE A 554 2.60 6.59 -37.71
N ILE A 555 2.42 5.38 -37.15
CA ILE A 555 3.14 4.19 -37.61
C ILE A 555 2.82 3.89 -39.08
N LYS A 556 1.55 3.97 -39.47
CA LYS A 556 1.11 3.78 -40.86
C LYS A 556 1.81 4.74 -41.82
N GLU A 557 1.94 6.01 -41.44
CA GLU A 557 2.51 7.06 -42.29
C GLU A 557 4.04 7.09 -42.35
N VAL A 558 4.72 6.30 -41.51
CA VAL A 558 6.18 6.15 -41.50
C VAL A 558 6.52 4.68 -41.78
N PRO A 559 6.64 4.25 -43.05
CA PRO A 559 6.68 2.82 -43.41
C PRO A 559 7.81 2.00 -42.79
N ASN A 560 9.05 2.54 -42.73
CA ASN A 560 10.18 1.87 -42.09
C ASN A 560 10.23 2.21 -40.59
N SER A 561 9.19 1.87 -39.86
CA SER A 561 9.15 2.09 -38.41
C SER A 561 8.47 0.97 -37.63
N TYR A 562 8.85 0.85 -36.36
CA TYR A 562 8.31 -0.12 -35.41
C TYR A 562 7.77 0.60 -34.19
N PHE A 563 6.69 0.06 -33.62
CA PHE A 563 6.09 0.57 -32.41
C PHE A 563 6.35 -0.37 -31.23
N LEU A 564 7.16 0.11 -30.30
CA LEU A 564 7.51 -0.58 -29.07
C LEU A 564 6.51 -0.20 -27.97
N ILE A 565 5.77 -1.19 -27.49
CA ILE A 565 4.72 -1.03 -26.49
C ILE A 565 5.17 -1.74 -25.22
N LYS A 566 5.48 -0.97 -24.19
CA LYS A 566 5.85 -1.48 -22.86
C LYS A 566 4.77 -1.15 -21.84
N GLY A 567 4.59 -2.02 -20.86
CA GLY A 567 3.92 -1.66 -19.62
C GLY A 567 3.11 -2.79 -19.02
N ILE A 568 2.39 -2.46 -17.95
CA ILE A 568 1.71 -3.42 -17.07
C ILE A 568 0.29 -3.68 -17.59
N GLY A 569 -0.11 -4.94 -17.62
CA GLY A 569 -1.44 -5.42 -18.00
C GLY A 569 -1.38 -6.87 -18.47
N ASP A 570 -2.50 -7.42 -18.93
CA ASP A 570 -2.54 -8.77 -19.50
C ASP A 570 -1.96 -8.74 -20.92
N LYS A 571 -0.91 -9.53 -21.17
CA LYS A 571 -0.21 -9.51 -22.46
C LYS A 571 -1.13 -9.92 -23.62
N GLY A 572 -1.99 -10.92 -23.42
CA GLY A 572 -2.94 -11.37 -24.44
C GLY A 572 -3.98 -10.29 -24.73
N ILE A 573 -4.59 -9.72 -23.69
CA ILE A 573 -5.58 -8.64 -23.85
C ILE A 573 -4.95 -7.42 -24.55
N ILE A 574 -3.72 -7.02 -24.17
CA ILE A 574 -3.03 -5.89 -24.79
C ILE A 574 -2.72 -6.20 -26.27
N GLN A 575 -2.21 -7.40 -26.58
CA GLN A 575 -1.90 -7.80 -27.95
C GLN A 575 -3.14 -7.83 -28.83
N ASP A 576 -4.22 -8.44 -28.36
CA ASP A 576 -5.50 -8.50 -29.07
C ASP A 576 -6.07 -7.09 -29.28
N TYR A 577 -5.97 -6.24 -28.27
CA TYR A 577 -6.49 -4.89 -28.30
C TYR A 577 -5.75 -3.98 -29.29
N PHE A 578 -4.41 -3.94 -29.22
CA PHE A 578 -3.60 -3.23 -30.20
C PHE A 578 -3.73 -3.84 -31.59
N GLY A 579 -3.83 -5.17 -31.68
CA GLY A 579 -3.96 -5.86 -32.96
C GLY A 579 -5.26 -5.54 -33.68
N LYS A 580 -6.38 -5.49 -32.95
CA LYS A 580 -7.68 -5.05 -33.49
C LYS A 580 -7.60 -3.62 -34.03
N LEU A 581 -7.07 -2.68 -33.25
CA LEU A 581 -6.94 -1.28 -33.67
C LEU A 581 -5.95 -1.13 -34.84
N ALA A 582 -4.87 -1.90 -34.87
CA ALA A 582 -3.92 -1.92 -35.97
C ALA A 582 -4.57 -2.39 -37.27
N GLN A 583 -5.39 -3.45 -37.20
CA GLN A 583 -6.14 -3.92 -38.36
C GLN A 583 -7.14 -2.87 -38.87
N GLU A 584 -7.84 -2.17 -37.97
CA GLU A 584 -8.77 -1.09 -38.33
C GLU A 584 -8.06 0.08 -39.03
N ILE A 585 -6.87 0.45 -38.58
CA ILE A 585 -6.08 1.53 -39.16
C ILE A 585 -5.32 1.08 -40.43
N GLY A 586 -5.03 -0.22 -40.56
CA GLY A 586 -4.23 -0.79 -41.65
C GLY A 586 -2.73 -0.74 -41.37
N VAL A 587 -2.32 -1.17 -40.17
CA VAL A 587 -0.92 -1.37 -39.75
C VAL A 587 -0.67 -2.85 -39.55
N GLU A 588 0.40 -3.36 -40.16
CA GLU A 588 0.81 -4.76 -40.02
C GLU A 588 1.27 -5.07 -38.58
N LEU A 589 0.83 -6.22 -38.05
CA LEU A 589 1.13 -6.62 -36.66
C LEU A 589 2.62 -6.87 -36.41
N ASP A 590 3.36 -7.24 -37.46
CA ASP A 590 4.81 -7.45 -37.42
C ASP A 590 5.60 -6.14 -37.23
N ARG A 591 4.93 -4.98 -37.20
CA ARG A 591 5.51 -3.68 -36.83
C ARG A 591 5.32 -3.34 -35.36
N LEU A 592 4.54 -4.12 -34.62
CA LEU A 592 4.32 -3.94 -33.19
C LEU A 592 5.25 -4.86 -32.39
N ARG A 593 5.84 -4.35 -31.31
CA ARG A 593 6.65 -5.14 -30.37
C ARG A 593 6.16 -4.90 -28.96
N PHE A 594 5.78 -5.97 -28.28
CA PHE A 594 5.31 -5.91 -26.90
C PHE A 594 6.44 -6.29 -25.97
N LEU A 595 6.87 -5.35 -25.14
CA LEU A 595 8.03 -5.48 -24.27
C LEU A 595 7.61 -5.84 -22.85
N GLU A 596 8.39 -6.73 -22.24
CA GLU A 596 8.27 -7.06 -20.82
C GLU A 596 8.77 -5.89 -19.94
N ARG A 597 8.44 -5.95 -18.64
CA ARG A 597 8.96 -4.99 -17.67
C ARG A 597 10.46 -5.23 -17.44
N ASP A 598 11.22 -4.15 -17.37
CA ASP A 598 12.62 -4.18 -16.97
C ASP A 598 12.75 -4.63 -15.50
N LYS A 599 13.90 -5.22 -15.14
CA LYS A 599 14.15 -5.71 -13.77
C LYS A 599 14.10 -4.61 -12.71
N ASP A 600 14.56 -3.41 -13.07
CA ASP A 600 14.68 -2.24 -12.20
C ASP A 600 14.60 -0.95 -13.03
N GLU A 601 14.44 0.17 -12.34
CA GLU A 601 14.31 1.52 -12.93
C GLU A 601 15.59 2.00 -13.61
N PHE A 602 16.78 1.59 -13.14
CA PHE A 602 18.05 1.95 -13.77
C PHE A 602 18.16 1.35 -15.16
N THR A 603 17.78 0.07 -15.29
CA THR A 603 17.73 -0.67 -16.54
C THR A 603 16.65 -0.14 -17.45
N HIS A 604 15.48 0.21 -16.90
CA HIS A 604 14.42 0.89 -17.64
C HIS A 604 14.95 2.15 -18.36
N ARG A 605 15.61 3.05 -17.62
CA ARG A 605 16.16 4.29 -18.17
C ARG A 605 17.23 4.02 -19.23
N ALA A 606 18.08 3.03 -19.01
CA ALA A 606 19.09 2.64 -19.99
C ALA A 606 18.46 2.11 -21.28
N ASN A 607 17.41 1.28 -21.15
CA ASN A 607 16.68 0.73 -22.28
C ASN A 607 15.80 1.76 -23.01
N LEU A 608 15.51 2.93 -22.45
CA LEU A 608 14.82 4.01 -23.18
C LEU A 608 15.59 4.41 -24.45
N ALA A 609 16.93 4.29 -24.45
CA ALA A 609 17.78 4.62 -25.59
C ALA A 609 17.49 3.77 -26.85
N ILE A 610 16.69 2.71 -26.75
CA ILE A 610 16.22 1.97 -27.92
C ILE A 610 15.32 2.82 -28.83
N ALA A 611 14.60 3.78 -28.25
CA ALA A 611 13.59 4.60 -28.91
C ALA A 611 14.21 5.81 -29.61
N ASP A 612 13.76 6.08 -30.83
CA ASP A 612 14.04 7.34 -31.53
C ASP A 612 13.07 8.45 -31.10
N ILE A 613 11.82 8.07 -30.81
CA ILE A 613 10.71 8.98 -30.49
C ILE A 613 9.82 8.30 -29.44
N VAL A 614 9.44 9.04 -28.41
CA VAL A 614 8.40 8.61 -27.47
C VAL A 614 7.07 9.26 -27.84
N LEU A 615 6.02 8.44 -27.89
CA LEU A 615 4.65 8.87 -28.09
C LEU A 615 3.93 8.87 -26.74
N ASP A 616 3.63 10.07 -26.24
CA ASP A 616 2.94 10.22 -24.96
C ASP A 616 1.46 9.85 -25.05
N THR A 617 0.81 9.70 -23.90
CA THR A 617 -0.60 9.33 -23.81
C THR A 617 -1.50 10.53 -23.50
N TYR A 618 -2.76 10.44 -23.90
CA TYR A 618 -3.83 11.42 -23.65
C TYR A 618 -5.13 10.65 -23.41
N PRO A 619 -6.06 11.09 -22.53
CA PRO A 619 -6.13 12.36 -21.78
C PRO A 619 -5.28 12.40 -20.50
N TYR A 620 -4.42 11.40 -20.29
CA TYR A 620 -3.50 11.35 -19.15
C TYR A 620 -2.07 11.11 -19.64
N ASN A 621 -1.19 12.09 -19.45
CA ASN A 621 0.20 12.07 -19.90
C ASN A 621 1.13 11.21 -19.02
N GLY A 622 2.36 11.02 -19.50
CA GLY A 622 3.50 10.71 -18.64
C GLY A 622 3.80 11.84 -17.65
N ALA A 623 4.49 11.47 -16.56
CA ALA A 623 5.07 12.43 -15.63
C ALA A 623 6.54 12.07 -15.40
N THR A 624 6.81 11.13 -14.48
CA THR A 624 8.17 10.60 -14.26
C THR A 624 8.79 10.01 -15.52
N THR A 625 8.03 9.22 -16.28
CA THR A 625 8.49 8.64 -17.55
C THR A 625 8.86 9.70 -18.58
N THR A 626 8.16 10.84 -18.57
CA THR A 626 8.48 12.00 -19.40
C THR A 626 9.79 12.63 -18.96
N LEU A 627 9.96 12.90 -17.66
CA LEU A 627 11.21 13.46 -17.13
C LEU A 627 12.41 12.57 -17.44
N GLU A 628 12.27 11.25 -17.29
CA GLU A 628 13.32 10.27 -17.65
C GLU A 628 13.62 10.32 -19.16
N THR A 629 12.60 10.41 -20.00
CA THR A 629 12.76 10.47 -21.46
C THR A 629 13.45 11.76 -21.92
N LEU A 630 13.04 12.91 -21.38
CA LEU A 630 13.68 14.21 -21.64
C LEU A 630 15.12 14.20 -21.11
N TRP A 631 15.36 13.63 -19.93
CA TRP A 631 16.70 13.47 -19.38
C TRP A 631 17.57 12.61 -20.29
N MET A 632 17.04 11.52 -20.86
CA MET A 632 17.77 10.67 -21.82
C MET A 632 17.98 11.35 -23.19
N GLY A 633 17.41 12.54 -23.42
CA GLY A 633 17.59 13.30 -24.66
C GLY A 633 16.77 12.77 -25.83
N ILE A 634 15.65 12.09 -25.56
CA ILE A 634 14.80 11.47 -26.57
C ILE A 634 13.63 12.42 -26.90
N PRO A 635 13.38 12.71 -28.19
CA PRO A 635 12.21 13.49 -28.62
C PRO A 635 10.88 12.87 -28.17
N ILE A 636 9.93 13.71 -27.78
CA ILE A 636 8.58 13.30 -27.34
C ILE A 636 7.53 14.01 -28.18
N VAL A 637 6.46 13.32 -28.53
CA VAL A 637 5.22 13.93 -29.04
C VAL A 637 4.15 13.84 -27.97
N THR A 638 3.52 14.98 -27.66
CA THR A 638 2.47 15.08 -26.64
C THR A 638 1.26 15.84 -27.13
N ARG A 639 0.08 15.40 -26.71
CA ARG A 639 -1.19 16.10 -26.91
C ARG A 639 -1.51 16.92 -25.67
N VAL A 640 -1.61 18.25 -25.82
CA VAL A 640 -1.85 19.20 -24.72
C VAL A 640 -3.33 19.27 -24.37
N GLY A 641 -3.68 18.88 -23.16
CA GLY A 641 -5.04 19.02 -22.64
C GLY A 641 -5.27 20.25 -21.76
N GLU A 642 -6.36 20.23 -21.00
CA GLU A 642 -6.76 21.29 -20.08
C GLU A 642 -6.48 20.92 -18.62
N GLN A 643 -6.78 19.69 -18.21
CA GLN A 643 -6.58 19.22 -16.84
C GLN A 643 -5.10 18.96 -16.51
N PHE A 644 -4.74 19.01 -15.22
CA PHE A 644 -3.38 18.75 -14.73
C PHE A 644 -2.75 17.49 -15.35
N ALA A 645 -3.48 16.37 -15.31
CA ALA A 645 -3.03 15.08 -15.83
C ALA A 645 -2.70 15.09 -17.33
N ALA A 646 -3.31 15.98 -18.12
CA ALA A 646 -3.14 16.10 -19.57
C ALA A 646 -2.11 17.16 -19.98
N ARG A 647 -1.38 17.73 -19.02
CA ARG A 647 -0.45 18.85 -19.24
C ARG A 647 0.95 18.67 -18.68
N ASN A 648 1.23 17.56 -18.00
CA ASN A 648 2.54 17.28 -17.39
C ASN A 648 3.67 17.35 -18.44
N THR A 649 3.52 16.61 -19.56
CA THR A 649 4.56 16.57 -20.59
C THR A 649 4.76 17.91 -21.28
N TYR A 650 3.67 18.64 -21.55
CA TYR A 650 3.73 20.01 -22.04
C TYR A 650 4.54 20.91 -21.11
N ALA A 651 4.23 20.90 -19.81
CA ALA A 651 4.91 21.73 -18.82
C ALA A 651 6.41 21.41 -18.75
N PHE A 652 6.78 20.13 -18.78
CA PHE A 652 8.18 19.71 -18.76
C PHE A 652 8.92 20.09 -20.03
N MET A 653 8.31 19.92 -21.21
CA MET A 653 8.93 20.34 -22.47
C MET A 653 9.16 21.85 -22.51
N LYS A 654 8.18 22.66 -22.08
CA LYS A 654 8.33 24.12 -21.98
C LYS A 654 9.44 24.52 -21.03
N ASN A 655 9.48 23.92 -19.83
CA ASN A 655 10.55 24.17 -18.86
C ASN A 655 11.92 23.73 -19.38
N ALA A 656 12.00 22.65 -20.16
CA ALA A 656 13.23 22.17 -20.82
C ALA A 656 13.64 23.00 -22.05
N GLY A 657 12.83 23.97 -22.48
CA GLY A 657 13.08 24.80 -23.66
C GLY A 657 12.83 24.09 -24.99
N ILE A 658 11.92 23.11 -25.01
CA ILE A 658 11.56 22.33 -26.20
C ILE A 658 10.12 22.66 -26.61
N GLU A 659 9.91 22.98 -27.89
CA GLU A 659 8.58 23.23 -28.44
C GLU A 659 8.17 22.19 -29.49
N GLU A 660 9.16 21.53 -30.10
CA GLU A 660 8.96 20.51 -31.09
C GLU A 660 8.32 19.26 -30.48
N GLY A 661 7.20 18.81 -31.06
CA GLY A 661 6.42 17.69 -30.55
C GLY A 661 5.23 18.07 -29.67
N ILE A 662 5.03 19.36 -29.38
CA ILE A 662 3.84 19.86 -28.66
C ILE A 662 2.67 20.02 -29.64
N ALA A 663 1.57 19.28 -29.41
CA ALA A 663 0.37 19.31 -30.24
C ALA A 663 -0.89 19.76 -29.47
N TRP A 664 -1.61 20.74 -30.02
CA TRP A 664 -2.86 21.29 -29.49
C TRP A 664 -4.11 20.66 -30.10
N THR A 665 -3.94 19.82 -31.12
CA THR A 665 -5.01 19.00 -31.69
C THR A 665 -4.52 17.57 -31.96
N ASP A 666 -5.45 16.66 -32.22
CA ASP A 666 -5.13 15.27 -32.53
C ASP A 666 -4.42 15.18 -33.89
N GLU A 667 -4.77 16.06 -34.82
CA GLU A 667 -4.11 16.19 -36.13
C GLU A 667 -2.66 16.67 -35.97
N GLU A 668 -2.42 17.68 -35.14
CA GLU A 668 -1.05 18.14 -34.85
C GLU A 668 -0.21 17.05 -34.18
N TYR A 669 -0.84 16.20 -33.35
CA TYR A 669 -0.15 15.09 -32.70
C TYR A 669 0.34 14.07 -33.74
N VAL A 670 -0.51 13.71 -34.70
CA VAL A 670 -0.12 12.84 -35.81
C VAL A 670 0.93 13.51 -36.69
N GLU A 671 0.76 14.79 -37.03
CA GLU A 671 1.72 15.55 -37.85
C GLU A 671 3.11 15.56 -37.22
N TRP A 672 3.21 15.86 -35.92
CA TRP A 672 4.48 15.85 -35.20
C TRP A 672 5.11 14.46 -35.17
N GLY A 673 4.33 13.42 -34.90
CA GLY A 673 4.81 12.04 -34.93
C GLY A 673 5.40 11.65 -36.28
N VAL A 674 4.71 11.98 -37.37
CA VAL A 674 5.15 11.70 -38.74
C VAL A 674 6.37 12.54 -39.12
N ARG A 675 6.38 13.83 -38.76
CA ARG A 675 7.50 14.74 -39.01
C ARG A 675 8.77 14.28 -38.32
N LEU A 676 8.69 13.94 -37.03
CA LEU A 676 9.82 13.39 -36.30
C LEU A 676 10.24 12.03 -36.86
N GLY A 677 9.29 11.19 -37.28
CA GLY A 677 9.60 9.90 -37.90
C GLY A 677 10.40 10.04 -39.20
N LYS A 678 10.04 11.01 -40.04
CA LYS A 678 10.66 11.21 -41.37
C LYS A 678 11.93 12.07 -41.33
N ASN A 679 12.18 12.83 -40.27
CA ASN A 679 13.29 13.79 -40.21
C ASN A 679 14.30 13.46 -39.10
N GLN A 680 15.35 12.72 -39.46
CA GLN A 680 16.43 12.35 -38.54
C GLN A 680 17.23 13.55 -38.02
N SER A 681 17.50 14.55 -38.87
CA SER A 681 18.23 15.76 -38.48
C SER A 681 17.49 16.55 -37.39
N LEU A 682 16.17 16.63 -37.49
CA LEU A 682 15.34 17.27 -36.48
C LEU A 682 15.38 16.51 -35.14
N ARG A 683 15.35 15.17 -35.17
CA ARG A 683 15.51 14.36 -33.94
C ARG A 683 16.86 14.63 -33.27
N TRP A 684 17.93 14.74 -34.04
CA TRP A 684 19.27 15.05 -33.52
C TRP A 684 19.38 16.47 -32.97
N GLU A 685 18.72 17.45 -33.60
CA GLU A 685 18.63 18.81 -33.09
C GLU A 685 17.94 18.84 -31.72
N ILE A 686 16.76 18.22 -31.60
CA ILE A 686 16.01 18.15 -30.34
C ILE A 686 16.84 17.45 -29.26
N ALA A 687 17.48 16.32 -29.58
CA ALA A 687 18.36 15.62 -28.64
C ALA A 687 19.54 16.51 -28.20
N GLY A 688 20.07 17.34 -29.10
CA GLY A 688 21.08 18.36 -28.79
C GLY A 688 20.57 19.42 -27.81
N LYS A 689 19.38 19.98 -28.07
CA LYS A 689 18.70 20.95 -27.19
C LYS A 689 18.46 20.37 -25.80
N LEU A 690 17.95 19.15 -25.71
CA LEU A 690 17.73 18.45 -24.43
C LEU A 690 19.02 18.23 -23.63
N ARG A 691 20.12 17.86 -24.29
CA ARG A 691 21.42 17.74 -23.60
C ARG A 691 21.94 19.09 -23.09
N ALA A 692 21.80 20.14 -23.88
CA ALA A 692 22.21 21.48 -23.49
C ALA A 692 21.36 22.03 -22.33
N SER A 693 20.05 21.73 -22.34
CA SER A 693 19.12 22.25 -21.33
C SER A 693 19.45 21.78 -19.92
N ARG A 694 20.11 20.63 -19.73
CA ARG A 694 20.59 20.13 -18.42
C ARG A 694 21.43 21.15 -17.62
N GLN A 695 22.03 22.13 -18.29
CA GLN A 695 22.83 23.18 -17.65
C GLN A 695 22.07 24.50 -17.44
N THR A 696 20.93 24.71 -18.11
CA THR A 696 20.28 26.02 -18.22
C THR A 696 18.82 26.03 -17.83
N SER A 697 18.13 24.88 -17.91
CA SER A 697 16.69 24.77 -17.68
C SER A 697 16.35 24.69 -16.19
N PRO A 698 15.26 25.32 -15.74
CA PRO A 698 14.75 25.16 -14.37
C PRO A 698 14.39 23.71 -14.03
N LEU A 699 13.98 22.89 -15.01
CA LEU A 699 13.58 21.50 -14.79
C LEU A 699 14.72 20.65 -14.22
N TRP A 700 15.96 21.05 -14.50
CA TRP A 700 17.18 20.33 -14.11
C TRP A 700 17.97 21.04 -13.00
N ASN A 701 17.33 21.96 -12.29
CA ASN A 701 17.94 22.77 -11.23
C ASN A 701 17.14 22.65 -9.93
N ALA A 702 17.27 21.51 -9.27
CA ALA A 702 16.48 21.21 -8.07
C ALA A 702 16.82 22.14 -6.90
N LYS A 703 18.06 22.65 -6.85
CA LYS A 703 18.46 23.66 -5.86
C LYS A 703 17.66 24.95 -6.01
N LYS A 704 17.53 25.47 -7.24
CA LYS A 704 16.76 26.69 -7.49
C LYS A 704 15.27 26.48 -7.22
N PHE A 705 14.73 25.33 -7.63
CA PHE A 705 13.36 24.94 -7.31
C PHE A 705 13.12 24.89 -5.81
N THR A 706 14.04 24.31 -5.03
CA THR A 706 13.93 24.23 -3.56
C THR A 706 13.86 25.62 -2.94
N GLN A 707 14.71 26.55 -3.38
CA GLN A 707 14.64 27.95 -2.93
C GLN A 707 13.31 28.61 -3.29
N GLU A 708 12.74 28.32 -4.47
CA GLU A 708 11.43 28.85 -4.86
C GLU A 708 10.30 28.26 -4.02
N MET A 709 10.39 26.97 -3.69
CA MET A 709 9.44 26.29 -2.80
C MET A 709 9.51 26.82 -1.37
N GLU A 710 10.71 27.05 -0.84
CA GLU A 710 10.93 27.66 0.48
C GLU A 710 10.41 29.10 0.56
N ASN A 711 10.64 29.89 -0.50
CA ASN A 711 10.06 31.23 -0.60
C ASN A 711 8.52 31.18 -0.62
N ALA A 712 7.94 30.19 -1.30
CA ALA A 712 6.50 29.96 -1.28
C ALA A 712 6.00 29.64 0.14
N TYR A 713 6.69 28.78 0.89
CA TYR A 713 6.35 28.49 2.29
C TYR A 713 6.38 29.74 3.18
N HIS A 714 7.42 30.57 3.07
CA HIS A 714 7.48 31.84 3.80
C HIS A 714 6.34 32.79 3.42
N GLN A 715 5.97 32.88 2.15
CA GLN A 715 4.89 33.73 1.69
C GLN A 715 3.51 33.22 2.15
N MET A 716 3.28 31.90 2.13
CA MET A 716 2.08 31.27 2.69
C MET A 716 1.96 31.59 4.19
N TRP A 717 3.06 31.44 4.94
CA TRP A 717 3.12 31.76 6.36
C TRP A 717 2.86 33.24 6.64
N ALA A 718 3.52 34.14 5.92
CA ALA A 718 3.35 35.58 6.08
C ALA A 718 1.91 36.02 5.81
N LYS A 719 1.23 35.39 4.84
CA LYS A 719 -0.19 35.62 4.58
C LYS A 719 -1.05 35.13 5.75
N TYR A 720 -0.81 33.92 6.25
CA TYR A 720 -1.57 33.33 7.36
C TYR A 720 -1.46 34.13 8.68
N VAL A 721 -0.28 34.67 9.01
CA VAL A 721 -0.09 35.50 10.23
C VAL A 721 -0.56 36.95 10.02
N GLY A 722 -0.69 37.39 8.77
CA GLY A 722 -1.14 38.73 8.42
C GLY A 722 -2.66 38.89 8.31
N ASP A 723 -3.37 37.79 8.01
CA ASP A 723 -4.84 37.67 8.02
C ASP A 723 -5.37 37.52 9.46
#